data_AF-A0AAV1KWT9-F1
#
_entry.id   AF-A0AAV1KWT9-F1
#
_cell.length_a   1.000
_cell.length_b   1.000
_cell.length_c   1.000
_cell.angle_alpha   90.00
_cell.angle_beta   90.00
_cell.angle_gamma   90.00
#
_symmetry.space_group_name_H-M   'P 1'
#
loop_
_entity.id
_entity.type
_entity.pdbx_description
1 polymer ?
#
loop_
_entity_poly.entity_id
_entity_poly.type
_entity_poly.pdbx_seq_one_letter_code
_entity_poly.pdbx_strand_id
1 'polypeptide(L)'
;MYSGNVNPEIVPILFGANLIALTKKDGGVRPIAVGSTLRRLASKIAVRHILQKLNSEFEPVQLGFGVKGGCEAAVHALRSFLTYGQPDVLLKIDVKNAFNSVNRDTLLTEIKQHIPEIYNYLLLSYADPTKLLYRSNELSSEVGCQQGDPLGPAIFSLAINPIIKILNSKFNVWYLDDGTLGGDLDTVFSDLLLIKNKFEAIGLELNFSKCELFINNCDLNLNDIKQKFNILAPNIKIVNRNSLYLLGSPIFDESIREYINNSTTKFQNFADRLLEISPHYALCILKFCLFVQKFTYVLRSCSFWNHPFLLTQVDNLIKISLESILNMQLNEQSWTQASLPIRYGGLGIRKVSSVSLPAFLSSVHSSANLISKILRASHSNFEIVGLEEARNAFLFACPGQNFPVTPNSQRSWDDIYCKLTYDSLLSCSTGSARARLLAVGTHEAGYWLHAYPSSNTGTFLEPDTLRIATCLRLGVPVCAPHKCPCGSDVDKLGHHGLSCQKSAGRFSRHAALNDIIRRSLATVNVPSLLEPSGIARDDGKRPDGMSLIPWKMGRVLVWDATCSDTLALSHLHGTNNRAGAACEAAEKAKAFKYRGLGSEYDFVPFGVETLGPWGPSAIRLFKEIAKRLVDITGDRRAGSYLGQRISLAIQRGNAASIFGTLPKGTPF
;
A
#
# COMPACT_ATOMS: atom_id res chain seq x y z
N MET A 1 3.24 -26.08 -27.17
CA MET A 1 4.16 -25.64 -26.09
C MET A 1 4.32 -26.70 -25.02
N TYR A 2 3.34 -26.98 -24.14
CA TYR A 2 3.53 -27.98 -23.07
C TYR A 2 3.77 -29.41 -23.53
N SER A 3 3.18 -29.80 -24.67
CA SER A 3 3.40 -31.11 -25.28
C SER A 3 4.83 -31.31 -25.82
N GLY A 4 5.66 -30.26 -25.90
CA GLY A 4 6.95 -30.29 -26.62
C GLY A 4 6.82 -30.12 -28.14
N ASN A 5 5.60 -30.18 -28.68
CA ASN A 5 5.38 -30.07 -30.12
C ASN A 5 5.27 -28.59 -30.54
N VAL A 6 6.41 -27.99 -30.87
CA VAL A 6 6.54 -26.65 -31.45
C VAL A 6 7.42 -26.77 -32.69
N ASN A 7 7.10 -26.04 -33.77
CA ASN A 7 7.95 -26.03 -34.96
C ASN A 7 9.39 -25.59 -34.58
N PRO A 8 10.43 -26.41 -34.86
CA PRO A 8 11.82 -26.11 -34.52
C PRO A 8 12.30 -24.75 -35.02
N GLU A 9 11.84 -24.29 -36.19
CA GLU A 9 12.23 -22.99 -36.76
C GLU A 9 11.75 -21.80 -35.91
N ILE A 10 10.67 -21.99 -35.14
CA ILE A 10 10.06 -20.95 -34.31
C ILE A 10 10.66 -20.97 -32.89
N VAL A 11 11.22 -22.09 -32.43
CA VAL A 11 11.73 -22.26 -31.05
C VAL A 11 12.74 -21.17 -30.66
N PRO A 12 13.79 -20.86 -31.46
CA PRO A 12 14.78 -19.84 -31.10
C PRO A 12 14.19 -18.44 -30.92
N ILE A 13 13.05 -18.16 -31.57
CA ILE A 13 12.35 -16.87 -31.52
C ILE A 13 11.34 -16.85 -30.38
N LEU A 14 10.51 -17.89 -30.26
CA LEU A 14 9.46 -17.99 -29.24
C LEU A 14 10.03 -18.03 -27.81
N PHE A 15 11.14 -18.75 -27.66
CA PHE A 15 11.92 -18.87 -26.42
C PHE A 15 13.14 -17.93 -26.37
N GLY A 16 13.31 -17.10 -27.39
CA GLY A 16 14.17 -15.93 -27.33
C GLY A 16 13.59 -14.81 -26.45
N ALA A 17 14.29 -13.68 -26.39
CA ALA A 17 13.87 -12.52 -25.62
C ALA A 17 14.48 -11.19 -26.12
N ASN A 18 13.79 -10.08 -25.86
CA ASN A 18 14.38 -8.75 -25.98
C ASN A 18 15.13 -8.40 -24.69
N LEU A 19 16.39 -7.99 -24.81
CA LEU A 19 17.21 -7.60 -23.67
C LEU A 19 17.03 -6.13 -23.31
N ILE A 20 16.93 -5.89 -22.00
CA ILE A 20 17.02 -4.55 -21.40
C ILE A 20 18.21 -4.55 -20.44
N ALA A 21 19.18 -3.68 -20.70
CA ALA A 21 20.33 -3.48 -19.83
C ALA A 21 19.99 -2.49 -18.71
N LEU A 22 19.76 -2.98 -17.49
CA LEU A 22 19.51 -2.15 -16.31
C LEU A 22 20.82 -1.88 -15.56
N THR A 23 21.02 -0.62 -15.15
CA THR A 23 22.18 -0.23 -14.35
C THR A 23 22.00 -0.67 -12.89
N LYS A 24 22.98 -1.40 -12.36
CA LYS A 24 23.08 -1.72 -10.93
C LYS A 24 23.68 -0.52 -10.17
N LYS A 25 23.44 -0.48 -8.86
CA LYS A 25 23.99 0.59 -7.99
C LYS A 25 25.51 0.62 -7.95
N ASP A 26 26.16 -0.53 -8.14
CA ASP A 26 27.62 -0.68 -8.19
C ASP A 26 28.21 -0.39 -9.58
N GLY A 27 27.42 0.17 -10.51
CA GLY A 27 27.83 0.44 -11.89
C GLY A 27 27.80 -0.79 -12.80
N GLY A 28 27.56 -1.99 -12.27
CA GLY A 28 27.40 -3.20 -13.08
C GLY A 28 26.13 -3.20 -13.94
N VAL A 29 26.05 -4.11 -14.91
CA VAL A 29 24.86 -4.28 -15.75
C VAL A 29 24.06 -5.50 -15.30
N ARG A 30 22.73 -5.37 -15.29
CA ARG A 30 21.78 -6.48 -15.15
C ARG A 30 21.01 -6.67 -16.46
N PRO A 31 21.32 -7.71 -17.26
CA PRO A 31 20.58 -8.00 -18.47
C PRO A 31 19.23 -8.66 -18.13
N ILE A 32 18.12 -7.97 -18.45
CA ILE A 32 16.78 -8.52 -18.30
C ILE A 32 16.28 -9.02 -19.66
N ALA A 33 16.04 -10.33 -19.75
CA ALA A 33 15.48 -11.01 -20.90
C ALA A 33 13.95 -10.98 -20.85
N VAL A 34 13.35 -10.08 -21.62
CA VAL A 34 11.91 -9.96 -21.77
C VAL A 34 11.43 -10.92 -22.85
N GLY A 35 11.06 -12.13 -22.44
CA GLY A 35 10.52 -13.16 -23.33
C GLY A 35 9.16 -12.79 -23.94
N SER A 36 8.77 -13.52 -24.98
CA SER A 36 7.49 -13.34 -25.68
C SER A 36 6.29 -13.43 -24.72
N THR A 37 5.20 -12.72 -25.03
CA THR A 37 3.99 -12.76 -24.19
C THR A 37 3.40 -14.16 -24.08
N LEU A 38 3.44 -14.95 -25.15
CA LEU A 38 2.97 -16.34 -25.15
C LEU A 38 3.80 -17.22 -24.21
N ARG A 39 5.14 -17.11 -24.27
CA ARG A 39 6.03 -17.81 -23.33
C ARG A 39 5.75 -17.39 -21.90
N ARG A 40 5.68 -16.09 -21.60
CA ARG A 40 5.43 -15.61 -20.22
C ARG A 40 4.06 -16.06 -19.70
N LEU A 41 3.04 -16.12 -20.56
CA LEU A 41 1.72 -16.64 -20.20
C LEU A 41 1.79 -18.14 -19.87
N ALA A 42 2.44 -18.94 -20.72
CA ALA A 42 2.65 -20.35 -20.46
C ALA A 42 3.47 -20.56 -19.17
N SER A 43 4.63 -19.92 -19.02
CA SER A 43 5.43 -20.00 -17.80
C SER A 43 4.61 -19.67 -16.54
N LYS A 44 3.71 -18.66 -16.57
CA LYS A 44 2.84 -18.33 -15.42
C LYS A 44 1.79 -19.41 -15.12
N ILE A 45 1.20 -20.02 -16.14
CA ILE A 45 0.27 -21.15 -15.96
C ILE A 45 1.01 -22.35 -15.36
N ALA A 46 2.21 -22.66 -15.88
CA ALA A 46 3.07 -23.72 -15.34
C ALA A 46 3.49 -23.46 -13.89
N VAL A 47 3.92 -22.23 -13.55
CA VAL A 47 4.24 -21.83 -12.17
C VAL A 47 3.07 -22.16 -11.24
N ARG A 48 1.84 -21.78 -11.61
CA ARG A 48 0.66 -22.06 -10.78
C ARG A 48 0.44 -23.56 -10.56
N HIS A 49 0.78 -24.39 -11.55
CA HIS A 49 0.63 -25.84 -11.46
C HIS A 49 1.69 -26.49 -10.53
N ILE A 50 2.94 -26.05 -10.61
CA ILE A 50 4.06 -26.64 -9.83
C ILE A 50 4.27 -26.03 -8.44
N LEU A 51 3.64 -24.87 -8.16
CA LEU A 51 3.93 -24.06 -6.97
C LEU A 51 3.85 -24.83 -5.66
N GLN A 52 2.77 -25.58 -5.45
CA GLN A 52 2.55 -26.32 -4.20
C GLN A 52 3.59 -27.44 -4.01
N LYS A 53 3.89 -28.17 -5.08
CA LYS A 53 4.87 -29.27 -5.09
C LYS A 53 6.27 -28.77 -4.74
N LEU A 54 6.72 -27.70 -5.39
CA LEU A 54 8.04 -27.13 -5.14
C LEU A 54 8.14 -26.46 -3.77
N ASN A 55 7.07 -25.83 -3.28
CA ASN A 55 7.08 -25.21 -1.95
C ASN A 55 7.42 -26.24 -0.85
N SER A 56 6.76 -27.41 -0.87
CA SER A 56 7.07 -28.48 0.09
C SER A 56 8.49 -29.03 -0.02
N GLU A 57 9.12 -28.90 -1.18
CA GLU A 57 10.48 -29.37 -1.40
C GLU A 57 11.53 -28.33 -0.98
N PHE A 58 11.23 -27.05 -1.11
CA PHE A 58 12.16 -25.96 -0.81
C PHE A 58 12.20 -25.59 0.68
N GLU A 59 11.06 -25.64 1.37
CA GLU A 59 11.02 -25.37 2.80
C GLU A 59 11.84 -26.41 3.61
N PRO A 60 12.55 -25.99 4.68
CA PRO A 60 12.72 -24.61 5.17
C PRO A 60 13.96 -23.89 4.66
N VAL A 61 14.79 -24.52 3.82
CA VAL A 61 16.12 -24.01 3.47
C VAL A 61 16.05 -22.98 2.34
N GLN A 62 15.31 -23.26 1.27
CA GLN A 62 15.17 -22.37 0.12
C GLN A 62 13.84 -21.61 0.19
N LEU A 63 13.91 -20.29 0.25
CA LEU A 63 12.76 -19.40 0.48
C LEU A 63 12.49 -18.45 -0.70
N GLY A 64 13.32 -18.50 -1.73
CA GLY A 64 13.32 -17.58 -2.88
C GLY A 64 12.18 -17.77 -3.88
N PHE A 65 11.57 -18.96 -3.91
CA PHE A 65 10.46 -19.26 -4.81
C PHE A 65 9.28 -19.87 -4.08
N GLY A 66 8.11 -19.25 -4.21
CA GLY A 66 6.84 -19.82 -3.79
C GLY A 66 6.58 -19.90 -2.28
N VAL A 67 7.56 -19.56 -1.44
CA VAL A 67 7.43 -19.59 0.02
C VAL A 67 6.84 -18.27 0.54
N LYS A 68 5.58 -18.31 0.97
CA LYS A 68 4.88 -17.13 1.48
C LYS A 68 5.50 -16.67 2.81
N GLY A 69 5.94 -15.40 2.86
CA GLY A 69 6.56 -14.82 4.06
C GLY A 69 8.01 -15.23 4.26
N GLY A 70 8.66 -15.87 3.27
CA GLY A 70 10.04 -16.38 3.39
C GLY A 70 11.05 -15.34 3.89
N CYS A 71 11.04 -14.13 3.34
CA CYS A 71 11.96 -13.07 3.80
C CYS A 71 11.74 -12.68 5.26
N GLU A 72 10.49 -12.49 5.68
CA GLU A 72 10.15 -12.13 7.06
C GLU A 72 10.54 -13.26 8.02
N ALA A 73 10.24 -14.51 7.66
CA ALA A 73 10.61 -15.68 8.45
C ALA A 73 12.12 -15.84 8.62
N ALA A 74 12.90 -15.66 7.55
CA ALA A 74 14.36 -15.74 7.58
C ALA A 74 14.96 -14.73 8.57
N VAL A 75 14.45 -13.49 8.56
CA VAL A 75 14.93 -12.42 9.44
C VAL A 75 14.58 -12.68 10.90
N HIS A 76 13.33 -13.07 11.19
CA HIS A 76 12.89 -13.39 12.56
C HIS A 76 13.63 -14.62 13.12
N ALA A 77 13.83 -15.64 12.28
CA ALA A 77 14.61 -16.82 12.63
C ALA A 77 16.07 -16.45 12.91
N LEU A 78 16.70 -15.64 12.05
CA LEU A 78 18.10 -15.24 12.24
C LEU A 78 18.30 -14.50 13.58
N ARG A 79 17.40 -13.57 13.93
CA ARG A 79 17.50 -12.89 15.24
C ARG A 79 17.41 -13.88 16.41
N SER A 80 16.46 -14.81 16.34
CA SER A 80 16.27 -15.82 17.38
C SER A 80 17.47 -16.74 17.48
N PHE A 81 18.03 -17.15 16.35
CA PHE A 81 19.25 -17.95 16.28
C PHE A 81 20.46 -17.21 16.86
N LEU A 82 20.64 -15.93 16.55
CA LEU A 82 21.71 -15.11 17.12
C LEU A 82 21.59 -14.95 18.64
N THR A 83 20.39 -14.68 19.14
CA THR A 83 20.14 -14.43 20.57
C THR A 83 20.31 -15.68 21.42
N TYR A 84 19.73 -16.81 21.00
CA TYR A 84 19.68 -18.02 21.82
C TYR A 84 20.70 -19.08 21.38
N GLY A 85 21.04 -19.13 20.09
CA GLY A 85 22.00 -20.08 19.55
C GLY A 85 23.45 -19.66 19.73
N GLN A 86 23.71 -18.35 19.93
CA GLN A 86 25.04 -17.78 20.15
C GLN A 86 26.11 -18.39 19.22
N PRO A 87 25.92 -18.34 17.88
CA PRO A 87 26.87 -18.93 16.95
C PRO A 87 28.22 -18.21 17.04
N ASP A 88 29.30 -18.87 16.62
CA ASP A 88 30.61 -18.21 16.50
C ASP A 88 30.59 -17.21 15.34
N VAL A 89 30.05 -17.63 14.19
CA VAL A 89 30.06 -16.87 12.94
C VAL A 89 28.75 -16.98 12.16
N LEU A 90 28.50 -15.97 11.34
CA LEU A 90 27.51 -15.96 10.28
C LEU A 90 28.19 -15.60 8.96
N LEU A 91 27.95 -16.41 7.94
CA LEU A 91 28.49 -16.23 6.60
C LEU A 91 27.35 -16.00 5.60
N LYS A 92 27.39 -14.87 4.91
CA LYS A 92 26.51 -14.58 3.78
C LYS A 92 27.23 -14.82 2.47
N ILE A 93 26.58 -15.54 1.57
CA ILE A 93 27.13 -16.02 0.31
C ILE A 93 26.52 -15.20 -0.84
N ASP A 94 27.38 -14.70 -1.73
CA ASP A 94 27.00 -14.06 -3.00
C ASP A 94 27.55 -14.89 -4.16
N VAL A 95 26.78 -15.04 -5.23
CA VAL A 95 27.13 -15.85 -6.40
C VAL A 95 27.23 -14.94 -7.64
N LYS A 96 28.32 -15.05 -8.40
CA LYS A 96 28.55 -14.23 -9.58
C LYS A 96 27.57 -14.60 -10.69
N ASN A 97 26.71 -13.65 -11.06
CA ASN A 97 25.82 -13.76 -12.22
C ASN A 97 24.95 -15.03 -12.22
N ALA A 98 24.54 -15.49 -11.03
CA ALA A 98 24.06 -16.85 -10.76
C ALA A 98 23.08 -17.41 -11.81
N PHE A 99 22.00 -16.67 -12.08
CA PHE A 99 20.97 -17.06 -13.04
C PHE A 99 21.51 -17.38 -14.43
N ASN A 100 22.48 -16.61 -14.92
CA ASN A 100 23.01 -16.78 -16.27
C ASN A 100 24.18 -17.78 -16.33
N SER A 101 24.67 -18.26 -15.19
CA SER A 101 25.89 -19.09 -15.12
C SER A 101 25.60 -20.58 -14.88
N VAL A 102 24.45 -20.94 -14.30
CA VAL A 102 24.15 -22.34 -13.97
C VAL A 102 24.07 -23.22 -15.24
N ASN A 103 24.64 -24.43 -15.17
CA ASN A 103 24.65 -25.38 -16.28
C ASN A 103 23.23 -25.87 -16.61
N ARG A 104 22.89 -25.87 -17.90
CA ARG A 104 21.56 -26.31 -18.38
C ARG A 104 21.33 -27.81 -18.24
N ASP A 105 22.37 -28.62 -18.32
CA ASP A 105 22.26 -30.06 -18.08
C ASP A 105 21.79 -30.35 -16.65
N THR A 106 22.35 -29.63 -15.67
CA THR A 106 21.91 -29.69 -14.26
C THR A 106 20.45 -29.26 -14.16
N LEU A 107 20.09 -28.10 -14.75
CA LEU A 107 18.70 -27.62 -14.74
C LEU A 107 17.73 -28.69 -15.28
N LEU A 108 17.99 -29.20 -16.49
CA LEU A 108 17.12 -30.15 -17.16
C LEU A 108 17.04 -31.49 -16.42
N THR A 109 18.12 -31.93 -15.78
CA THR A 109 18.14 -33.13 -14.94
C THR A 109 17.21 -32.96 -13.73
N GLU A 110 17.37 -31.88 -12.98
CA GLU A 110 16.55 -31.59 -11.80
C GLU A 110 15.07 -31.36 -12.19
N ILE A 111 14.81 -30.67 -13.30
CA ILE A 111 13.45 -30.49 -13.83
C ILE A 111 12.79 -31.84 -14.14
N LYS A 112 13.50 -32.73 -14.84
CA LYS A 112 12.97 -34.05 -15.21
C LYS A 112 12.63 -34.88 -13.99
N GLN A 113 13.45 -34.80 -12.94
CA GLN A 113 13.26 -35.53 -11.70
C GLN A 113 12.10 -34.97 -10.87
N HIS A 114 12.04 -33.65 -10.70
CA HIS A 114 11.16 -33.02 -9.71
C HIS A 114 9.84 -32.49 -10.28
N ILE A 115 9.82 -32.08 -11.55
CA ILE A 115 8.65 -31.49 -12.22
C ILE A 115 8.52 -32.00 -13.67
N PRO A 116 8.43 -33.34 -13.87
CA PRO A 116 8.34 -33.94 -15.20
C PRO A 116 7.14 -33.45 -16.00
N GLU A 117 6.09 -32.95 -15.34
CA GLU A 117 4.83 -32.53 -15.96
C GLU A 117 5.01 -31.32 -16.90
N ILE A 118 6.06 -30.50 -16.67
CA ILE A 118 6.40 -29.35 -17.52
C ILE A 118 7.77 -29.49 -18.21
N TYR A 119 8.39 -30.65 -18.11
CA TYR A 119 9.74 -30.90 -18.64
C TYR A 119 9.84 -30.58 -20.13
N ASN A 120 8.91 -31.07 -20.96
CA ASN A 120 8.94 -30.85 -22.41
C ASN A 120 8.91 -29.36 -22.78
N TYR A 121 8.22 -28.53 -22.00
CA TYR A 121 8.20 -27.07 -22.20
C TYR A 121 9.54 -26.42 -21.86
N LEU A 122 10.16 -26.85 -20.75
CA LEU A 122 11.46 -26.33 -20.32
C LEU A 122 12.62 -26.85 -21.16
N LEU A 123 12.48 -28.06 -21.72
CA LEU A 123 13.39 -28.62 -22.71
C LEU A 123 13.42 -27.73 -23.96
N LEU A 124 12.25 -27.37 -24.51
CA LEU A 124 12.19 -26.39 -25.61
C LEU A 124 12.78 -25.01 -25.26
N SER A 125 12.76 -24.64 -23.97
CA SER A 125 13.24 -23.33 -23.51
C SER A 125 14.75 -23.26 -23.34
N TYR A 126 15.38 -24.38 -22.95
CA TYR A 126 16.74 -24.39 -22.43
C TYR A 126 17.65 -25.50 -22.98
N ALA A 127 17.16 -26.48 -23.74
CA ALA A 127 18.02 -27.50 -24.34
C ALA A 127 18.97 -26.90 -25.39
N ASP A 128 18.43 -26.06 -26.28
CA ASP A 128 19.17 -25.44 -27.35
C ASP A 128 19.39 -23.93 -27.10
N PRO A 129 20.38 -23.31 -27.76
CA PRO A 129 20.55 -21.86 -27.73
C PRO A 129 19.34 -21.11 -28.27
N THR A 130 18.94 -20.04 -27.57
CA THR A 130 17.85 -19.15 -27.99
C THR A 130 18.34 -17.73 -28.25
N LYS A 131 17.65 -16.98 -29.11
CA LYS A 131 18.09 -15.65 -29.54
C LYS A 131 17.74 -14.56 -28.53
N LEU A 132 18.73 -13.77 -28.14
CA LEU A 132 18.57 -12.57 -27.32
C LEU A 132 18.83 -11.33 -28.17
N LEU A 133 17.82 -10.47 -28.32
CA LEU A 133 17.90 -9.28 -29.15
C LEU A 133 18.23 -8.06 -28.29
N TYR A 134 19.33 -7.37 -28.59
CA TYR A 134 19.71 -6.12 -27.94
C TYR A 134 20.05 -5.04 -28.97
N ARG A 135 19.14 -4.07 -29.13
CA ARG A 135 19.23 -3.05 -30.20
C ARG A 135 19.32 -3.76 -31.55
N SER A 136 20.40 -3.54 -32.30
CA SER A 136 20.66 -4.17 -33.60
C SER A 136 21.49 -5.45 -33.49
N ASN A 137 21.85 -5.90 -32.28
CA ASN A 137 22.69 -7.08 -32.07
C ASN A 137 21.85 -8.29 -31.66
N GLU A 138 22.27 -9.46 -32.13
CA GLU A 138 21.76 -10.76 -31.70
C GLU A 138 22.83 -11.45 -30.85
N LEU A 139 22.44 -11.94 -29.67
CA LEU A 139 23.28 -12.69 -28.75
C LEU A 139 22.68 -14.08 -28.54
N SER A 140 23.52 -15.09 -28.38
CA SER A 140 23.10 -16.46 -28.10
C SER A 140 22.93 -16.67 -26.59
N SER A 141 21.79 -17.19 -26.14
CA SER A 141 21.58 -17.63 -24.75
C SER A 141 21.86 -19.12 -24.65
N GLU A 142 23.03 -19.47 -24.11
CA GLU A 142 23.58 -20.84 -24.15
C GLU A 142 23.72 -21.49 -22.77
N VAL A 143 23.78 -20.69 -21.71
CA VAL A 143 23.95 -21.15 -20.32
C VAL A 143 22.93 -20.44 -19.43
N GLY A 144 22.60 -21.05 -18.30
CA GLY A 144 21.74 -20.47 -17.30
C GLY A 144 20.26 -20.42 -17.69
N CYS A 145 19.50 -19.84 -16.77
CA CYS A 145 18.11 -19.49 -16.95
C CYS A 145 17.97 -17.97 -17.14
N GLN A 146 17.15 -17.58 -18.11
CA GLN A 146 17.00 -16.18 -18.50
C GLN A 146 16.36 -15.32 -17.40
N GLN A 147 17.02 -14.22 -17.02
CA GLN A 147 16.50 -13.25 -16.04
C GLN A 147 15.29 -12.50 -16.59
N GLY A 148 14.09 -12.91 -16.19
CA GLY A 148 12.82 -12.39 -16.70
C GLY A 148 11.82 -13.47 -17.09
N ASP A 149 12.27 -14.73 -17.19
CA ASP A 149 11.37 -15.88 -17.27
C ASP A 149 10.65 -16.08 -15.93
N PRO A 150 9.30 -16.13 -15.90
CA PRO A 150 8.56 -16.47 -14.69
C PRO A 150 8.95 -17.80 -14.03
N LEU A 151 9.46 -18.78 -14.79
CA LEU A 151 9.95 -20.07 -14.27
C LEU A 151 11.42 -20.05 -13.83
N GLY A 152 12.19 -19.03 -14.25
CA GLY A 152 13.63 -18.93 -13.98
C GLY A 152 13.99 -19.13 -12.50
N PRO A 153 13.35 -18.42 -11.56
CA PRO A 153 13.61 -18.60 -10.13
C PRO A 153 13.35 -20.03 -9.63
N ALA A 154 12.32 -20.71 -10.13
CA ALA A 154 11.97 -22.06 -9.70
C ALA A 154 13.03 -23.08 -10.12
N ILE A 155 13.42 -23.04 -11.40
CA ILE A 155 14.39 -24.00 -11.96
C ILE A 155 15.81 -23.72 -11.44
N PHE A 156 16.15 -22.45 -11.20
CA PHE A 156 17.41 -22.09 -10.52
C PHE A 156 17.45 -22.66 -9.10
N SER A 157 16.39 -22.44 -8.32
CA SER A 157 16.29 -22.99 -6.97
C SER A 157 16.36 -24.51 -6.96
N LEU A 158 15.73 -25.21 -7.91
CA LEU A 158 15.86 -26.67 -8.07
C LEU A 158 17.32 -27.10 -8.28
N ALA A 159 18.06 -26.43 -9.17
CA ALA A 159 19.46 -26.79 -9.46
C ALA A 159 20.38 -26.75 -8.24
N ILE A 160 20.18 -25.78 -7.34
CA ILE A 160 21.03 -25.63 -6.15
C ILE A 160 20.49 -26.40 -4.93
N ASN A 161 19.21 -26.78 -4.92
CA ASN A 161 18.52 -27.38 -3.76
C ASN A 161 19.24 -28.61 -3.19
N PRO A 162 19.71 -29.58 -4.02
CA PRO A 162 20.42 -30.76 -3.51
C PRO A 162 21.73 -30.41 -2.79
N ILE A 163 22.41 -29.34 -3.22
CA ILE A 163 23.70 -28.92 -2.66
C ILE A 163 23.49 -28.19 -1.34
N ILE A 164 22.52 -27.27 -1.28
CA ILE A 164 22.30 -26.45 -0.08
C ILE A 164 21.65 -27.23 1.06
N LYS A 165 20.95 -28.35 0.77
CA LYS A 165 20.30 -29.19 1.79
C LYS A 165 21.26 -30.07 2.58
N ILE A 166 22.44 -30.38 2.04
CA ILE A 166 23.42 -31.27 2.69
C ILE A 166 24.42 -30.53 3.57
N LEU A 167 24.25 -29.22 3.73
CA LEU A 167 25.10 -28.38 4.58
C LEU A 167 24.80 -28.63 6.06
N ASN A 168 25.83 -28.54 6.90
CA ASN A 168 25.74 -28.88 8.33
C ASN A 168 25.59 -27.65 9.24
N SER A 169 25.68 -26.45 8.69
CA SER A 169 25.50 -25.18 9.41
C SER A 169 24.15 -25.18 10.12
N LYS A 170 24.18 -24.92 11.43
CA LYS A 170 22.98 -24.89 12.30
C LYS A 170 21.92 -23.95 11.72
N PHE A 171 22.33 -22.77 11.26
CA PHE A 171 21.47 -21.89 10.48
C PHE A 171 21.83 -22.01 9.00
N ASN A 172 20.84 -22.33 8.16
CA ASN A 172 21.02 -22.48 6.72
C ASN A 172 19.75 -22.01 6.00
N VAL A 173 19.80 -20.80 5.44
CA VAL A 173 18.68 -20.18 4.73
C VAL A 173 19.17 -19.56 3.43
N TRP A 174 18.42 -19.79 2.36
CA TRP A 174 18.68 -19.29 1.03
C TRP A 174 17.47 -18.55 0.50
N TYR A 175 17.69 -17.42 -0.15
CA TYR A 175 16.70 -16.73 -0.96
C TYR A 175 17.21 -16.66 -2.39
N LEU A 176 16.80 -17.61 -3.23
CA LEU A 176 17.41 -17.85 -4.54
C LEU A 176 18.91 -18.13 -4.36
N ASP A 177 19.76 -17.30 -4.94
CA ASP A 177 21.22 -17.36 -4.85
C ASP A 177 21.81 -16.76 -3.57
N ASP A 178 21.06 -15.94 -2.83
CA ASP A 178 21.53 -15.31 -1.59
C ASP A 178 21.48 -16.33 -0.43
N GLY A 179 22.63 -16.89 -0.07
CA GLY A 179 22.78 -17.85 1.03
C GLY A 179 23.19 -17.19 2.35
N THR A 180 22.70 -17.70 3.49
CA THR A 180 23.13 -17.31 4.83
C THR A 180 23.31 -18.56 5.70
N LEU A 181 24.55 -18.77 6.13
CA LEU A 181 24.98 -19.87 6.98
C LEU A 181 25.39 -19.35 8.36
N GLY A 182 25.14 -20.12 9.41
CA GLY A 182 25.54 -19.76 10.78
C GLY A 182 25.74 -20.95 11.69
N GLY A 183 26.66 -20.81 12.63
CA GLY A 183 26.99 -21.86 13.60
C GLY A 183 28.43 -21.78 14.05
N ASP A 184 28.99 -22.95 14.33
CA ASP A 184 30.36 -23.12 14.79
C ASP A 184 31.35 -22.80 13.66
N LEU A 185 32.49 -22.18 14.00
CA LEU A 185 33.47 -21.67 13.03
C LEU A 185 33.90 -22.72 12.00
N ASP A 186 34.26 -23.92 12.47
CA ASP A 186 34.78 -25.00 11.63
C ASP A 186 33.71 -25.60 10.70
N THR A 187 32.49 -25.72 11.19
CA THR A 187 31.34 -26.24 10.42
C THR A 187 31.01 -25.29 9.28
N VAL A 188 30.88 -23.99 9.56
CA VAL A 188 30.58 -22.97 8.55
C VAL A 188 31.70 -22.87 7.51
N PHE A 189 32.96 -22.95 7.95
CA PHE A 189 34.11 -22.96 7.03
C PHE A 189 34.12 -24.21 6.13
N SER A 190 33.79 -25.38 6.68
CA SER A 190 33.70 -26.63 5.92
C SER A 190 32.55 -26.60 4.89
N ASP A 191 31.40 -26.05 5.27
CA ASP A 191 30.28 -25.86 4.35
C ASP A 191 30.61 -24.87 3.23
N LEU A 192 31.35 -23.79 3.50
CA LEU A 192 31.83 -22.87 2.46
C LEU A 192 32.71 -23.60 1.44
N LEU A 193 33.62 -24.48 1.89
CA LEU A 193 34.47 -25.28 1.01
C LEU A 193 33.62 -26.26 0.17
N LEU A 194 32.65 -26.92 0.79
CA LEU A 194 31.73 -27.83 0.11
C LEU A 194 30.93 -27.10 -0.98
N ILE A 195 30.35 -25.94 -0.65
CA ILE A 195 29.61 -25.10 -1.59
C ILE A 195 30.50 -24.66 -2.72
N LYS A 196 31.70 -24.13 -2.45
CA LYS A 196 32.64 -23.70 -3.49
C LYS A 196 32.82 -24.80 -4.54
N ASN A 197 33.14 -26.02 -4.10
CA ASN A 197 33.43 -27.13 -4.99
C ASN A 197 32.17 -27.64 -5.72
N LYS A 198 31.03 -27.73 -5.04
CA LYS A 198 29.78 -28.22 -5.63
C LYS A 198 29.13 -27.21 -6.57
N PHE A 199 29.22 -25.91 -6.28
CA PHE A 199 28.73 -24.84 -7.15
C PHE A 199 29.56 -24.76 -8.42
N GLU A 200 30.89 -24.87 -8.31
CA GLU A 200 31.80 -24.91 -9.47
C GLU A 200 31.44 -26.06 -10.42
N ALA A 201 31.08 -27.24 -9.88
CA ALA A 201 30.64 -28.40 -10.67
C ALA A 201 29.33 -28.18 -11.45
N ILE A 202 28.50 -27.20 -11.07
CA ILE A 202 27.25 -26.85 -11.78
C ILE A 202 27.33 -25.50 -12.50
N GLY A 203 28.55 -24.97 -12.69
CA GLY A 203 28.79 -23.72 -13.44
C GLY A 203 28.62 -22.43 -12.61
N LEU A 204 28.45 -22.54 -11.29
CA LEU A 204 28.31 -21.39 -10.40
C LEU A 204 29.64 -21.02 -9.75
N GLU A 205 29.93 -19.73 -9.70
CA GLU A 205 31.14 -19.19 -9.06
C GLU A 205 30.76 -18.28 -7.90
N LEU A 206 31.38 -18.50 -6.74
CA LEU A 206 31.20 -17.63 -5.58
C LEU A 206 31.86 -16.27 -5.79
N ASN A 207 31.23 -15.23 -5.26
CA ASN A 207 31.74 -13.87 -5.29
C ASN A 207 32.29 -13.47 -3.91
N PHE A 208 33.48 -13.96 -3.59
CA PHE A 208 34.06 -13.80 -2.25
C PHE A 208 34.14 -12.34 -1.76
N SER A 209 34.36 -11.37 -2.66
CA SER A 209 34.41 -9.94 -2.30
C SER A 209 33.03 -9.31 -1.98
N LYS A 210 31.94 -10.01 -2.31
CA LYS A 210 30.58 -9.64 -1.93
C LYS A 210 30.00 -10.53 -0.83
N CYS A 211 30.62 -11.68 -0.54
CA CYS A 211 30.34 -12.43 0.67
C CYS A 211 30.64 -11.58 1.91
N GLU A 212 29.85 -11.78 2.97
CA GLU A 212 29.97 -11.06 4.23
C GLU A 212 30.15 -12.06 5.38
N LEU A 213 31.12 -11.82 6.25
CA LEU A 213 31.37 -12.61 7.45
C LEU A 213 31.13 -11.74 8.68
N PHE A 214 30.21 -12.17 9.53
CA PHE A 214 29.97 -11.60 10.85
C PHE A 214 30.54 -12.56 11.90
N ILE A 215 31.32 -12.01 12.83
CA ILE A 215 31.92 -12.77 13.93
C ILE A 215 31.22 -12.30 15.20
N ASN A 216 30.55 -13.24 15.87
CA ASN A 216 29.72 -12.95 17.04
C ASN A 216 30.48 -13.20 18.35
N ASN A 217 31.32 -14.24 18.38
CA ASN A 217 32.07 -14.63 19.58
C ASN A 217 33.29 -13.73 19.81
N CYS A 218 33.27 -12.95 20.89
CA CYS A 218 34.31 -11.99 21.26
C CYS A 218 35.61 -12.65 21.77
N ASP A 219 35.55 -13.91 22.19
CA ASP A 219 36.71 -14.63 22.74
C ASP A 219 37.62 -15.19 21.64
N LEU A 220 37.15 -15.19 20.39
CA LEU A 220 37.94 -15.64 19.25
C LEU A 220 38.80 -14.50 18.70
N ASN A 221 40.06 -14.80 18.37
CA ASN A 221 40.94 -13.84 17.73
C ASN A 221 40.45 -13.50 16.31
N LEU A 222 39.88 -12.29 16.16
CA LEU A 222 39.35 -11.77 14.91
C LEU A 222 40.35 -11.87 13.74
N ASN A 223 41.64 -11.65 14.01
CA ASN A 223 42.67 -11.70 12.97
C ASN A 223 42.88 -13.12 12.45
N ASP A 224 42.84 -14.13 13.33
CA ASP A 224 43.06 -15.52 12.97
C ASP A 224 41.88 -16.06 12.16
N ILE A 225 40.64 -15.75 12.57
CA ILE A 225 39.44 -16.09 11.80
C ILE A 225 39.48 -15.44 10.42
N LYS A 226 39.80 -14.15 10.38
CA LYS A 226 39.88 -13.41 9.12
C LYS A 226 40.93 -14.02 8.20
N GLN A 227 42.11 -14.36 8.71
CA GLN A 227 43.16 -15.02 7.93
C GLN A 227 42.69 -16.38 7.42
N LYS A 228 42.07 -17.21 8.28
CA LYS A 228 41.53 -18.52 7.91
C LYS A 228 40.53 -18.43 6.77
N PHE A 229 39.54 -17.53 6.87
CA PHE A 229 38.56 -17.33 5.80
C PHE A 229 39.18 -16.73 4.54
N ASN A 230 40.14 -15.80 4.67
CA ASN A 230 40.74 -15.14 3.52
C ASN A 230 41.59 -16.09 2.64
N ILE A 231 42.05 -17.23 3.18
CA ILE A 231 42.70 -18.29 2.39
C ILE A 231 41.73 -18.90 1.36
N LEU A 232 40.48 -19.13 1.77
CA LEU A 232 39.46 -19.76 0.92
C LEU A 232 38.62 -18.72 0.15
N ALA A 233 38.30 -17.61 0.79
CA ALA A 233 37.45 -16.54 0.31
C ALA A 233 38.20 -15.20 0.33
N PRO A 234 39.07 -14.94 -0.67
CA PRO A 234 39.87 -13.73 -0.71
C PRO A 234 39.00 -12.47 -0.78
N ASN A 235 39.36 -11.46 0.00
CA ASN A 235 38.68 -10.17 0.11
C ASN A 235 37.26 -10.22 0.69
N ILE A 236 36.94 -11.26 1.46
CA ILE A 236 35.67 -11.35 2.18
C ILE A 236 35.45 -10.12 3.08
N LYS A 237 34.22 -9.58 3.07
CA LYS A 237 33.87 -8.40 3.86
C LYS A 237 33.56 -8.80 5.29
N ILE A 238 34.26 -8.23 6.25
CA ILE A 238 33.90 -8.36 7.65
C ILE A 238 32.84 -7.32 7.98
N VAL A 239 31.68 -7.78 8.42
CA VAL A 239 30.57 -6.92 8.84
C VAL A 239 30.46 -6.93 10.36
N ASN A 240 29.95 -5.83 10.92
CA ASN A 240 29.76 -5.63 12.35
C ASN A 240 28.27 -5.47 12.66
N ARG A 241 27.95 -5.24 13.93
CA ARG A 241 26.55 -5.09 14.39
C ARG A 241 25.82 -3.92 13.74
N ASN A 242 26.53 -2.88 13.30
CA ASN A 242 25.95 -1.70 12.64
C ASN A 242 25.59 -1.98 11.16
N SER A 243 26.27 -2.95 10.54
CA SER A 243 26.20 -3.21 9.10
C SER A 243 25.65 -4.59 8.73
N LEU A 244 25.22 -5.40 9.71
CA LEU A 244 24.59 -6.69 9.43
C LEU A 244 23.12 -6.52 9.04
N TYR A 245 22.82 -6.83 7.78
CA TYR A 245 21.47 -6.89 7.23
C TYR A 245 21.18 -8.29 6.68
N LEU A 246 19.95 -8.78 6.78
CA LEU A 246 19.48 -9.95 6.04
C LEU A 246 18.29 -9.56 5.16
N LEU A 247 18.38 -9.85 3.86
CA LEU A 247 17.33 -9.57 2.87
C LEU A 247 16.80 -8.12 2.97
N GLY A 248 17.70 -7.16 3.20
CA GLY A 248 17.39 -5.73 3.36
C GLY A 248 16.87 -5.29 4.73
N SER A 249 16.72 -6.21 5.70
CA SER A 249 16.32 -5.88 7.07
C SER A 249 17.53 -5.74 8.00
N PRO A 250 17.64 -4.65 8.79
CA PRO A 250 18.68 -4.53 9.82
C PRO A 250 18.48 -5.58 10.91
N ILE A 251 19.55 -6.17 11.44
CA ILE A 251 19.48 -7.27 12.41
C ILE A 251 19.55 -6.76 13.86
N PHE A 252 20.49 -5.88 14.16
CA PHE A 252 20.72 -5.36 15.51
C PHE A 252 20.26 -3.91 15.68
N ASP A 253 20.12 -3.45 16.93
CA ASP A 253 19.70 -2.08 17.27
C ASP A 253 20.62 -1.01 16.68
N GLU A 254 21.93 -1.28 16.61
CA GLU A 254 22.92 -0.39 15.99
C GLU A 254 22.63 -0.20 14.50
N SER A 255 22.34 -1.29 13.77
CA SER A 255 21.96 -1.25 12.36
C SER A 255 20.57 -0.62 12.11
N ILE A 256 19.63 -0.75 13.06
CA ILE A 256 18.31 -0.08 13.00
C ILE A 256 18.49 1.45 12.99
N ARG A 257 19.37 1.96 13.87
CA ARG A 257 19.66 3.40 13.96
C ARG A 257 20.27 3.92 12.66
N GLU A 258 21.26 3.22 12.12
CA GLU A 258 21.88 3.60 10.85
C GLU A 258 20.89 3.55 9.69
N TYR A 259 20.02 2.54 9.64
CA TYR A 259 18.98 2.42 8.63
C TYR A 259 18.01 3.60 8.65
N ILE A 260 17.52 4.01 9.83
CA ILE A 260 16.61 5.17 9.93
C ILE A 260 17.32 6.44 9.52
N ASN A 261 18.53 6.70 10.03
CA ASN A 261 19.26 7.92 9.68
C ASN A 261 19.44 8.05 8.15
N ASN A 262 19.90 6.97 7.51
CA ASN A 262 20.09 6.94 6.05
C ASN A 262 18.77 7.05 5.27
N SER A 263 17.67 6.52 5.82
CA SER A 263 16.35 6.58 5.21
C SER A 263 15.72 7.97 5.34
N THR A 264 15.84 8.60 6.51
CA THR A 264 15.34 9.95 6.80
C THR A 264 15.95 10.97 5.84
N THR A 265 17.27 10.93 5.60
CA THR A 265 17.91 11.81 4.61
C THR A 265 17.35 11.63 3.20
N LYS A 266 17.11 10.38 2.78
CA LYS A 266 16.50 10.10 1.47
C LYS A 266 15.06 10.59 1.40
N PHE A 267 14.29 10.43 2.48
CA PHE A 267 12.90 10.90 2.53
C PHE A 267 12.80 12.42 2.56
N GLN A 268 13.73 13.11 3.22
CA GLN A 268 13.80 14.57 3.16
C GLN A 268 13.97 15.02 1.70
N ASN A 269 14.97 14.46 0.99
CA ASN A 269 15.18 14.80 -0.42
C ASN A 269 13.96 14.50 -1.31
N PHE A 270 13.21 13.43 -1.01
CA PHE A 270 11.95 13.17 -1.73
C PHE A 270 10.85 14.15 -1.36
N ALA A 271 10.71 14.51 -0.08
CA ALA A 271 9.71 15.46 0.40
C ALA A 271 9.93 16.85 -0.21
N ASP A 272 11.19 17.30 -0.29
CA ASP A 272 11.54 18.59 -0.90
C ASP A 272 11.11 18.64 -2.37
N ARG A 273 11.37 17.56 -3.12
CA ARG A 273 10.96 17.44 -4.53
C ARG A 273 9.44 17.35 -4.72
N LEU A 274 8.67 16.95 -3.71
CA LEU A 274 7.21 16.98 -3.80
C LEU A 274 6.66 18.40 -3.82
N LEU A 275 7.42 19.39 -3.36
CA LEU A 275 7.01 20.80 -3.39
C LEU A 275 7.13 21.41 -4.81
N GLU A 276 7.83 20.74 -5.73
CA GLU A 276 7.99 21.17 -7.12
C GLU A 276 6.77 20.82 -8.00
N ILE A 277 5.80 20.06 -7.47
CA ILE A 277 4.60 19.61 -8.20
C ILE A 277 3.33 20.09 -7.48
N SER A 278 2.18 19.98 -8.15
CA SER A 278 0.90 20.36 -7.53
C SER A 278 0.67 19.60 -6.21
N PRO A 279 0.20 20.30 -5.15
CA PRO A 279 -0.14 19.70 -3.86
C PRO A 279 -1.03 18.46 -3.92
N HIS A 280 -1.92 18.38 -4.91
CA HIS A 280 -2.82 17.23 -5.03
C HIS A 280 -2.09 15.96 -5.49
N TYR A 281 -1.15 16.08 -6.41
CA TYR A 281 -0.25 14.98 -6.79
C TYR A 281 0.71 14.64 -5.64
N ALA A 282 1.30 15.66 -5.02
CA ALA A 282 2.20 15.52 -3.88
C ALA A 282 1.55 14.75 -2.71
N LEU A 283 0.33 15.12 -2.32
CA LEU A 283 -0.46 14.43 -1.29
C LEU A 283 -0.68 12.94 -1.64
N CYS A 284 -0.96 12.63 -2.90
CA CYS A 284 -1.14 11.24 -3.34
C CYS A 284 0.16 10.45 -3.27
N ILE A 285 1.29 11.03 -3.69
CA ILE A 285 2.61 10.37 -3.61
C ILE A 285 3.01 10.17 -2.14
N LEU A 286 2.81 11.17 -1.30
CA LEU A 286 3.06 11.09 0.13
C LEU A 286 2.30 9.91 0.77
N LYS A 287 1.02 9.78 0.45
CA LYS A 287 0.12 8.77 1.01
C LYS A 287 0.35 7.36 0.47
N PHE A 288 0.59 7.21 -0.84
CA PHE A 288 0.59 5.91 -1.51
C PHE A 288 1.98 5.38 -1.88
N CYS A 289 3.02 6.21 -1.81
CA CYS A 289 4.35 5.84 -2.32
C CYS A 289 5.52 6.10 -1.35
N LEU A 290 5.37 6.99 -0.36
CA LEU A 290 6.45 7.38 0.56
C LEU A 290 6.23 6.89 1.99
N PHE A 291 7.27 7.07 2.82
CA PHE A 291 7.29 6.75 4.25
C PHE A 291 6.81 5.34 4.56
N VAL A 292 5.64 5.16 5.17
CA VAL A 292 5.09 3.84 5.56
C VAL A 292 5.14 2.84 4.41
N GLN A 293 4.86 3.27 3.18
CA GLN A 293 4.88 2.36 2.01
C GLN A 293 6.29 1.89 1.64
N LYS A 294 7.31 2.70 1.93
CA LYS A 294 8.74 2.34 1.75
C LYS A 294 9.31 1.59 2.95
N PHE A 295 8.70 1.74 4.12
CA PHE A 295 9.09 1.05 5.35
C PHE A 295 8.34 -0.26 5.60
N THR A 296 7.24 -0.56 4.90
CA THR A 296 6.34 -1.66 5.28
C THR A 296 7.07 -2.98 5.50
N TYR A 297 7.95 -3.38 4.59
CA TYR A 297 8.72 -4.62 4.74
C TYR A 297 9.60 -4.62 6.00
N VAL A 298 10.39 -3.56 6.21
CA VAL A 298 11.30 -3.48 7.37
C VAL A 298 10.57 -3.32 8.70
N LEU A 299 9.41 -2.65 8.75
CA LEU A 299 8.58 -2.62 9.96
C LEU A 299 7.99 -3.98 10.32
N ARG A 300 7.77 -4.84 9.33
CA ARG A 300 7.29 -6.20 9.53
C ARG A 300 8.42 -7.11 10.01
N SER A 301 9.60 -7.00 9.40
CA SER A 301 10.73 -7.88 9.68
C SER A 301 11.63 -7.41 10.83
N CYS A 302 11.37 -6.28 11.48
CA CYS A 302 12.27 -5.71 12.49
C CYS A 302 11.52 -5.02 13.65
N SER A 303 12.11 -5.07 14.85
CA SER A 303 11.58 -4.53 16.10
C SER A 303 11.71 -3.00 16.22
N PHE A 304 11.41 -2.26 15.14
CA PHE A 304 11.43 -0.79 15.13
C PHE A 304 10.56 -0.16 16.22
N TRP A 305 9.49 -0.85 16.64
CA TRP A 305 8.57 -0.41 17.68
C TRP A 305 9.27 -0.20 19.04
N ASN A 306 10.42 -0.84 19.27
CA ASN A 306 11.24 -0.64 20.46
C ASN A 306 12.12 0.62 20.40
N HIS A 307 12.04 1.39 19.31
CA HIS A 307 12.85 2.60 19.07
C HIS A 307 11.96 3.85 18.87
N PRO A 308 11.13 4.24 19.85
CA PRO A 308 10.11 5.28 19.69
C PRO A 308 10.69 6.65 19.32
N PHE A 309 11.88 6.99 19.83
CA PHE A 309 12.56 8.24 19.50
C PHE A 309 12.90 8.32 17.99
N LEU A 310 13.45 7.24 17.42
CA LEU A 310 13.79 7.19 15.99
C LEU A 310 12.54 7.24 15.12
N LEU A 311 11.46 6.55 15.51
CA LEU A 311 10.20 6.60 14.78
C LEU A 311 9.55 7.97 14.82
N THR A 312 9.67 8.68 15.95
CA THR A 312 9.15 10.05 16.10
C THR A 312 9.85 11.04 15.15
N GLN A 313 11.15 10.86 14.89
CA GLN A 313 11.87 11.69 13.92
C GLN A 313 11.28 11.54 12.51
N VAL A 314 10.97 10.30 12.10
CA VAL A 314 10.33 10.03 10.81
C VAL A 314 8.91 10.60 10.78
N ASP A 315 8.14 10.44 11.85
CA ASP A 315 6.78 10.99 11.94
C ASP A 315 6.76 12.52 11.89
N ASN A 316 7.76 13.19 12.48
CA ASN A 316 7.93 14.63 12.39
C ASN A 316 8.24 15.06 10.95
N LEU A 317 9.08 14.31 10.24
CA LEU A 317 9.33 14.56 8.82
C LEU A 317 8.06 14.41 7.97
N ILE A 318 7.23 13.38 8.24
CA ILE A 318 5.94 13.23 7.57
C ILE A 318 5.03 14.43 7.84
N LYS A 319 4.96 14.87 9.10
CA LYS A 319 4.16 16.02 9.52
C LYS A 319 4.61 17.29 8.80
N ILE A 320 5.90 17.62 8.83
CA ILE A 320 6.47 18.80 8.17
C ILE A 320 6.21 18.73 6.67
N SER A 321 6.42 17.57 6.04
CA SER A 321 6.15 17.39 4.61
C SER A 321 4.68 17.66 4.28
N LEU A 322 3.76 17.17 5.10
CA LEU A 322 2.32 17.37 4.92
C LEU A 322 1.91 18.83 5.11
N GLU A 323 2.44 19.50 6.13
CA GLU A 323 2.22 20.93 6.41
C GLU A 323 2.71 21.79 5.24
N SER A 324 3.90 21.52 4.70
CA SER A 324 4.46 22.21 3.55
C SER A 324 3.65 21.98 2.27
N ILE A 325 3.28 20.72 1.97
CA ILE A 325 2.51 20.37 0.77
C ILE A 325 1.14 21.06 0.78
N LEU A 326 0.45 21.07 1.92
CA LEU A 326 -0.91 21.59 2.01
C LEU A 326 -0.97 23.05 2.49
N ASN A 327 0.17 23.68 2.73
CA ASN A 327 0.29 25.04 3.25
C ASN A 327 -0.62 25.28 4.47
N MET A 328 -0.46 24.44 5.50
CA MET A 328 -1.23 24.52 6.74
C MET A 328 -0.37 24.19 7.96
N GLN A 329 -0.90 24.46 9.16
CA GLN A 329 -0.28 24.07 10.43
C GLN A 329 -1.14 23.06 11.17
N LEU A 330 -0.52 22.00 11.67
CA LEU A 330 -1.14 20.91 12.41
C LEU A 330 -0.71 20.96 13.88
N ASN A 331 -1.68 21.17 14.77
CA ASN A 331 -1.50 20.92 16.20
C ASN A 331 -1.53 19.40 16.50
N GLU A 332 -1.33 19.01 17.75
CA GLU A 332 -1.28 17.58 18.12
C GLU A 332 -2.57 16.82 17.80
N GLN A 333 -3.74 17.41 18.04
CA GLN A 333 -5.03 16.77 17.78
C GLN A 333 -5.28 16.58 16.28
N SER A 334 -5.04 17.62 15.48
CA SER A 334 -5.21 17.58 14.02
C SER A 334 -4.17 16.69 13.34
N TRP A 335 -2.93 16.63 13.85
CA TRP A 335 -1.93 15.66 13.39
C TRP A 335 -2.35 14.23 13.72
N THR A 336 -2.85 14.00 14.94
CA THR A 336 -3.39 12.70 15.34
C THR A 336 -4.55 12.28 14.44
N GLN A 337 -5.51 13.17 14.17
CA GLN A 337 -6.59 12.90 13.23
C GLN A 337 -6.07 12.66 11.80
N ALA A 338 -5.20 13.53 11.27
CA ALA A 338 -4.64 13.38 9.92
C ALA A 338 -3.97 12.01 9.73
N SER A 339 -3.37 11.50 10.81
CA SER A 339 -2.70 10.20 10.83
C SER A 339 -3.59 8.97 10.85
N LEU A 340 -4.90 9.15 11.01
CA LEU A 340 -5.87 8.06 10.96
C LEU A 340 -6.21 7.65 9.52
N PRO A 341 -6.66 6.39 9.31
CA PRO A 341 -7.34 5.99 8.09
C PRO A 341 -8.51 6.92 7.74
N ILE A 342 -8.84 7.02 6.45
CA ILE A 342 -9.94 7.88 5.96
C ILE A 342 -11.28 7.52 6.60
N ARG A 343 -11.53 6.23 6.84
CA ARG A 343 -12.75 5.73 7.51
C ARG A 343 -12.92 6.21 8.96
N TYR A 344 -11.87 6.75 9.57
CA TYR A 344 -11.89 7.34 10.91
C TYR A 344 -11.68 8.87 10.85
N GLY A 345 -12.00 9.50 9.71
CA GLY A 345 -11.93 10.95 9.59
C GLY A 345 -10.55 11.53 9.29
N GLY A 346 -9.51 10.70 9.16
CA GLY A 346 -8.15 11.14 8.83
C GLY A 346 -7.88 11.35 7.33
N LEU A 347 -6.63 11.65 6.97
CA LEU A 347 -6.20 11.77 5.57
C LEU A 347 -5.68 10.44 5.00
N GLY A 348 -5.46 9.44 5.86
CA GLY A 348 -4.83 8.18 5.50
C GLY A 348 -3.30 8.23 5.47
N ILE A 349 -2.69 9.25 6.10
CA ILE A 349 -1.24 9.42 6.17
C ILE A 349 -0.75 8.81 7.48
N ARG A 350 -0.47 7.51 7.50
CA ARG A 350 -0.18 6.81 8.75
C ARG A 350 1.18 7.23 9.33
N LYS A 351 1.25 7.36 10.65
CA LYS A 351 2.51 7.43 11.41
C LYS A 351 3.23 6.09 11.35
N VAL A 352 4.55 6.12 11.16
CA VAL A 352 5.40 4.93 11.23
C VAL A 352 5.38 4.36 12.64
N SER A 353 5.39 5.21 13.68
CA SER A 353 5.27 4.78 15.08
C SER A 353 4.01 3.95 15.34
N SER A 354 2.86 4.38 14.80
CA SER A 354 1.59 3.68 14.99
C SER A 354 1.48 2.37 14.22
N VAL A 355 2.21 2.23 13.09
CA VAL A 355 2.14 1.03 12.23
C VAL A 355 3.19 -0.02 12.61
N SER A 356 4.30 0.40 13.21
CA SER A 356 5.46 -0.45 13.51
C SER A 356 5.10 -1.70 14.32
N LEU A 357 4.40 -1.54 15.45
CA LEU A 357 4.04 -2.67 16.31
C LEU A 357 3.02 -3.63 15.66
N PRO A 358 1.89 -3.15 15.08
CA PRO A 358 1.00 -3.99 14.28
C PRO A 358 1.69 -4.75 13.13
N ALA A 359 2.63 -4.09 12.45
CA ALA A 359 3.40 -4.69 11.35
C ALA A 359 4.26 -5.85 11.84
N PHE A 360 5.04 -5.64 12.91
CA PHE A 360 5.89 -6.66 13.51
C PHE A 360 5.07 -7.85 14.04
N LEU A 361 4.04 -7.62 14.87
CA LEU A 361 3.21 -8.69 15.43
C LEU A 361 2.56 -9.54 14.34
N SER A 362 1.96 -8.90 13.34
CA SER A 362 1.33 -9.64 12.24
C SER A 362 2.33 -10.43 11.41
N SER A 363 3.56 -9.94 11.25
CA SER A 363 4.64 -10.62 10.56
C SER A 363 5.05 -11.90 11.28
N VAL A 364 5.38 -11.79 12.58
CA VAL A 364 5.77 -12.93 13.42
C VAL A 364 4.68 -13.99 13.42
N HIS A 365 3.43 -13.60 13.67
CA HIS A 365 2.30 -14.54 13.66
C HIS A 365 2.10 -15.20 12.28
N SER A 366 2.21 -14.44 11.19
CA SER A 366 2.06 -14.99 9.84
C SER A 366 3.19 -15.95 9.43
N SER A 367 4.36 -15.82 10.04
CA SER A 367 5.58 -16.56 9.70
C SER A 367 5.97 -17.61 10.75
N ALA A 368 5.25 -17.71 11.88
CA ALA A 368 5.63 -18.51 13.04
C ALA A 368 5.95 -19.97 12.72
N ASN A 369 5.14 -20.61 11.86
CA ASN A 369 5.37 -21.99 11.44
C ASN A 369 6.70 -22.13 10.66
N LEU A 370 6.97 -21.22 9.72
CA LEU A 370 8.18 -21.26 8.91
C LEU A 370 9.42 -20.91 9.76
N ILE A 371 9.31 -19.93 10.67
CA ILE A 371 10.36 -19.61 11.65
C ILE A 371 10.71 -20.86 12.46
N SER A 372 9.69 -21.57 12.98
CA SER A 372 9.90 -22.81 13.73
C SER A 372 10.57 -23.89 12.89
N LYS A 373 10.21 -24.05 11.61
CA LYS A 373 10.88 -25.03 10.72
C LYS A 373 12.35 -24.68 10.47
N ILE A 374 12.67 -23.40 10.21
CA ILE A 374 14.04 -22.92 10.02
C ILE A 374 14.86 -23.19 11.30
N LEU A 375 14.30 -22.87 12.46
CA LEU A 375 14.95 -23.05 13.76
C LEU A 375 15.03 -24.53 14.19
N ARG A 376 14.09 -25.38 13.84
CA ARG A 376 14.19 -26.84 14.10
C ARG A 376 15.28 -27.50 13.29
N ALA A 377 15.54 -27.04 12.06
CA ALA A 377 16.69 -27.50 11.28
C ALA A 377 18.02 -27.24 12.03
N SER A 378 18.04 -26.27 12.93
CA SER A 378 19.19 -25.95 13.79
C SER A 378 19.29 -26.79 15.09
N HIS A 379 18.41 -27.79 15.28
CA HIS A 379 18.39 -28.73 16.41
C HIS A 379 18.12 -28.13 17.82
N SER A 380 17.48 -26.96 17.90
CA SER A 380 17.22 -26.26 19.17
C SER A 380 15.79 -25.71 19.29
N ASN A 381 15.21 -25.78 20.51
CA ASN A 381 13.92 -25.17 20.83
C ASN A 381 14.12 -23.67 21.10
N PHE A 382 13.97 -22.86 20.05
CA PHE A 382 14.10 -21.42 20.13
C PHE A 382 12.75 -20.72 20.27
N GLU A 383 12.70 -19.71 21.14
CA GLU A 383 11.60 -18.74 21.19
C GLU A 383 11.79 -17.67 20.11
N ILE A 384 10.71 -16.97 19.73
CA ILE A 384 10.80 -15.88 18.76
C ILE A 384 11.12 -14.59 19.51
N VAL A 385 12.32 -14.06 19.30
CA VAL A 385 12.80 -12.84 19.98
C VAL A 385 11.87 -11.66 19.76
N GLY A 386 11.50 -10.99 20.86
CA GLY A 386 10.69 -9.77 20.84
C GLY A 386 9.19 -10.01 20.75
N LEU A 387 8.70 -11.25 20.65
CA LEU A 387 7.26 -11.52 20.51
C LEU A 387 6.48 -11.19 21.79
N GLU A 388 6.95 -11.65 22.94
CA GLU A 388 6.26 -11.42 24.22
C GLU A 388 6.35 -9.95 24.64
N GLU A 389 7.50 -9.31 24.42
CA GLU A 389 7.67 -7.88 24.64
C GLU A 389 6.75 -7.05 23.72
N ALA A 390 6.62 -7.44 22.44
CA ALA A 390 5.69 -6.78 21.52
C ALA A 390 4.23 -6.97 21.93
N ARG A 391 3.85 -8.16 22.43
CA ARG A 391 2.51 -8.43 22.97
C ARG A 391 2.21 -7.56 24.17
N ASN A 392 3.15 -7.46 25.11
CA ASN A 392 3.02 -6.61 26.28
C ASN A 392 2.94 -5.12 25.89
N ALA A 393 3.76 -4.67 24.95
CA ALA A 393 3.69 -3.31 24.40
C ALA A 393 2.33 -3.03 23.74
N PHE A 394 1.73 -4.03 23.07
CA PHE A 394 0.41 -3.90 22.48
C PHE A 394 -0.68 -3.71 23.55
N LEU A 395 -0.69 -4.56 24.58
CA LEU A 395 -1.65 -4.46 25.68
C LEU A 395 -1.51 -3.15 26.46
N PHE A 396 -0.27 -2.68 26.64
CA PHE A 396 0.00 -1.39 27.27
C PHE A 396 -0.58 -0.22 26.45
N ALA A 397 -0.37 -0.23 25.14
CA ALA A 397 -0.82 0.84 24.26
C ALA A 397 -2.31 0.72 23.85
N CYS A 398 -2.95 -0.44 24.09
CA CYS A 398 -4.37 -0.70 23.88
C CYS A 398 -5.01 -1.29 25.15
N PRO A 399 -5.13 -0.51 26.24
CA PRO A 399 -5.62 -1.02 27.52
C PRO A 399 -7.05 -1.56 27.40
N GLY A 400 -7.30 -2.72 28.01
CA GLY A 400 -8.61 -3.38 28.00
C GLY A 400 -9.01 -4.04 26.67
N GLN A 401 -8.12 -4.10 25.69
CA GLN A 401 -8.37 -4.81 24.43
C GLN A 401 -7.73 -6.20 24.45
N ASN A 402 -8.37 -7.14 23.76
CA ASN A 402 -7.80 -8.46 23.46
C ASN A 402 -7.00 -8.42 22.16
N PHE A 403 -6.14 -9.42 21.95
CA PHE A 403 -5.50 -9.65 20.66
C PHE A 403 -6.54 -9.94 19.57
N PRO A 404 -6.28 -9.53 18.31
CA PRO A 404 -7.21 -9.74 17.22
C PRO A 404 -7.41 -11.23 16.92
N VAL A 405 -8.63 -11.59 16.52
CA VAL A 405 -9.02 -12.96 16.12
C VAL A 405 -8.16 -13.49 14.98
N THR A 406 -7.72 -12.62 14.06
CA THR A 406 -6.83 -12.96 12.95
C THR A 406 -5.46 -12.29 13.14
N PRO A 407 -4.57 -12.85 13.96
CA PRO A 407 -3.30 -12.21 14.30
C PRO A 407 -2.33 -12.12 13.11
N ASN A 408 -2.54 -12.89 12.04
CA ASN A 408 -1.74 -12.82 10.82
C ASN A 408 -2.08 -11.57 9.96
N SER A 409 -3.15 -10.84 10.28
CA SER A 409 -3.61 -9.67 9.54
C SER A 409 -3.13 -8.39 10.22
N GLN A 410 -2.21 -7.66 9.56
CA GLN A 410 -1.73 -6.36 10.04
C GLN A 410 -2.89 -5.38 10.27
N ARG A 411 -3.88 -5.37 9.37
CA ARG A 411 -5.05 -4.50 9.49
C ARG A 411 -5.83 -4.78 10.78
N SER A 412 -5.91 -6.03 11.22
CA SER A 412 -6.70 -6.39 12.41
C SER A 412 -6.07 -5.86 13.70
N TRP A 413 -4.74 -5.86 13.80
CA TRP A 413 -4.02 -5.19 14.90
C TRP A 413 -4.14 -3.67 14.81
N ASP A 414 -3.92 -3.12 13.62
CA ASP A 414 -3.90 -1.69 13.36
C ASP A 414 -5.27 -1.02 13.56
N ASP A 415 -6.37 -1.71 13.23
CA ASP A 415 -7.72 -1.16 13.39
C ASP A 415 -8.09 -0.92 14.85
N ILE A 416 -7.59 -1.73 15.78
CA ILE A 416 -7.80 -1.55 17.23
C ILE A 416 -7.19 -0.21 17.68
N TYR A 417 -5.92 0.06 17.33
CA TYR A 417 -5.28 1.35 17.59
C TYR A 417 -6.04 2.52 16.98
N CYS A 418 -6.40 2.39 15.70
CA CYS A 418 -7.10 3.46 14.99
C CYS A 418 -8.45 3.78 15.63
N LYS A 419 -9.19 2.75 16.06
CA LYS A 419 -10.49 2.90 16.70
C LYS A 419 -10.36 3.58 18.06
N LEU A 420 -9.46 3.10 18.93
CA LEU A 420 -9.23 3.73 20.24
C LEU A 420 -8.80 5.20 20.10
N THR A 421 -7.94 5.50 19.14
CA THR A 421 -7.51 6.88 18.85
C THR A 421 -8.68 7.74 18.38
N TYR A 422 -9.53 7.22 17.49
CA TYR A 422 -10.73 7.91 17.02
C TYR A 422 -11.74 8.15 18.14
N ASP A 423 -12.00 7.14 18.97
CA ASP A 423 -12.91 7.22 20.11
C ASP A 423 -12.42 8.24 21.14
N SER A 424 -11.10 8.29 21.39
CA SER A 424 -10.47 9.32 22.24
C SER A 424 -10.62 10.74 21.68
N LEU A 425 -10.40 10.93 20.37
CA LEU A 425 -10.63 12.24 19.74
C LEU A 425 -12.11 12.66 19.84
N LEU A 426 -13.05 11.72 19.68
CA LEU A 426 -14.47 11.96 19.83
C LEU A 426 -14.88 12.29 21.27
N SER A 427 -14.34 11.59 22.27
CA SER A 427 -14.66 11.83 23.68
C SER A 427 -14.14 13.17 24.17
N CYS A 428 -12.99 13.62 23.65
CA CYS A 428 -12.38 14.91 24.00
C CYS A 428 -12.95 16.09 23.22
N SER A 429 -13.88 15.87 22.29
CA SER A 429 -14.46 16.91 21.44
C SER A 429 -15.91 17.21 21.82
N THR A 430 -16.32 18.48 21.70
CA THR A 430 -17.70 18.92 21.91
C THR A 430 -18.16 19.87 20.79
N GLY A 431 -19.48 20.09 20.70
CA GLY A 431 -20.09 21.03 19.75
C GLY A 431 -19.65 20.80 18.30
N SER A 432 -19.24 21.87 17.63
CA SER A 432 -18.84 21.84 16.21
C SER A 432 -17.66 20.90 15.94
N ALA A 433 -16.71 20.76 16.88
CA ALA A 433 -15.56 19.88 16.69
C ALA A 433 -15.98 18.41 16.66
N ARG A 434 -16.89 18.01 17.55
CA ARG A 434 -17.43 16.65 17.59
C ARG A 434 -18.35 16.37 16.40
N ALA A 435 -19.24 17.29 16.04
CA ALA A 435 -20.07 17.18 14.85
C ALA A 435 -19.22 16.98 13.58
N ARG A 436 -18.12 17.74 13.44
CA ARG A 436 -17.15 17.59 12.35
C ARG A 436 -16.53 16.20 12.35
N LEU A 437 -15.99 15.72 13.47
CA LEU A 437 -15.34 14.40 13.57
C LEU A 437 -16.28 13.23 13.23
N LEU A 438 -17.54 13.31 13.67
CA LEU A 438 -18.58 12.35 13.30
C LEU A 438 -18.85 12.39 11.79
N ALA A 439 -19.01 13.58 11.22
CA ALA A 439 -19.32 13.75 9.81
C ALA A 439 -18.20 13.25 8.89
N VAL A 440 -16.95 13.65 9.15
CA VAL A 440 -15.81 13.28 8.31
C VAL A 440 -15.40 11.81 8.45
N GLY A 441 -15.84 11.15 9.54
CA GLY A 441 -15.71 9.71 9.77
C GLY A 441 -16.70 8.84 9.00
N THR A 442 -17.70 9.44 8.33
CA THR A 442 -18.58 8.67 7.43
C THR A 442 -17.84 8.19 6.18
N HIS A 443 -18.32 7.09 5.60
CA HIS A 443 -17.70 6.50 4.41
C HIS A 443 -17.73 7.47 3.21
N GLU A 444 -18.85 8.16 3.02
CA GLU A 444 -19.11 9.07 1.91
C GLU A 444 -18.22 10.33 1.95
N ALA A 445 -17.88 10.80 3.15
CA ALA A 445 -16.99 11.94 3.35
C ALA A 445 -15.55 11.69 2.88
N GLY A 446 -15.16 10.42 2.72
CA GLY A 446 -13.84 10.01 2.29
C GLY A 446 -13.64 9.88 0.78
N TYR A 447 -14.72 9.87 -0.02
CA TYR A 447 -14.62 9.53 -1.45
C TYR A 447 -13.62 10.40 -2.22
N TRP A 448 -13.60 11.71 -1.98
CA TRP A 448 -12.69 12.63 -2.69
C TRP A 448 -11.20 12.32 -2.43
N LEU A 449 -10.84 11.80 -1.25
CA LEU A 449 -9.48 11.38 -0.91
C LEU A 449 -9.04 10.06 -1.58
N HIS A 450 -9.98 9.35 -2.19
CA HIS A 450 -9.74 8.14 -2.99
C HIS A 450 -9.72 8.42 -4.50
N ALA A 451 -10.06 9.65 -4.93
CA ALA A 451 -10.05 10.03 -6.33
C ALA A 451 -8.60 10.19 -6.82
N TYR A 452 -8.31 9.64 -8.00
CA TYR A 452 -7.04 9.89 -8.66
C TYR A 452 -7.03 11.33 -9.20
N PRO A 453 -6.02 12.16 -8.88
CA PRO A 453 -5.95 13.52 -9.38
C PRO A 453 -5.75 13.51 -10.90
N SER A 454 -6.71 14.05 -11.66
CA SER A 454 -6.57 14.22 -13.11
C SER A 454 -7.52 15.30 -13.62
N SER A 455 -6.97 16.25 -14.38
CA SER A 455 -7.74 17.32 -15.01
C SER A 455 -8.67 16.76 -16.09
N ASN A 456 -8.21 15.76 -16.84
CA ASN A 456 -8.97 15.13 -17.94
C ASN A 456 -10.25 14.44 -17.44
N THR A 457 -10.22 13.86 -16.24
CA THR A 457 -11.38 13.21 -15.63
C THR A 457 -12.17 14.14 -14.70
N GLY A 458 -11.77 15.40 -14.57
CA GLY A 458 -12.40 16.38 -13.69
C GLY A 458 -12.26 16.05 -12.20
N THR A 459 -11.25 15.28 -11.82
CA THR A 459 -10.99 14.85 -10.43
C THR A 459 -9.89 15.63 -9.74
N PHE A 460 -9.15 16.46 -10.48
CA PHE A 460 -8.13 17.35 -9.93
C PHE A 460 -8.75 18.49 -9.09
N LEU A 461 -8.25 18.72 -7.88
CA LEU A 461 -8.53 19.88 -7.05
C LEU A 461 -7.36 20.85 -7.16
N GLU A 462 -7.68 22.13 -7.41
CA GLU A 462 -6.71 23.21 -7.35
C GLU A 462 -6.09 23.35 -5.95
N PRO A 463 -4.86 23.87 -5.83
CA PRO A 463 -4.12 23.95 -4.57
C PRO A 463 -4.95 24.47 -3.39
N ASP A 464 -5.63 25.61 -3.55
CA ASP A 464 -6.42 26.19 -2.47
C ASP A 464 -7.69 25.41 -2.17
N THR A 465 -8.31 24.82 -3.20
CA THR A 465 -9.48 23.96 -2.99
C THR A 465 -9.09 22.73 -2.17
N LEU A 466 -7.94 22.12 -2.49
CA LEU A 466 -7.40 21.00 -1.72
C LEU A 466 -7.09 21.43 -0.28
N ARG A 467 -6.36 22.54 -0.11
CA ARG A 467 -6.04 23.10 1.21
C ARG A 467 -7.29 23.31 2.04
N ILE A 468 -8.27 24.05 1.52
CA ILE A 468 -9.54 24.32 2.21
C ILE A 468 -10.27 23.02 2.57
N ALA A 469 -10.39 22.07 1.64
CA ALA A 469 -11.03 20.78 1.89
C ALA A 469 -10.33 19.99 3.02
N THR A 470 -8.99 19.97 3.01
CA THR A 470 -8.20 19.33 4.06
C THR A 470 -8.30 20.06 5.40
N CYS A 471 -8.31 21.40 5.41
CA CYS A 471 -8.46 22.20 6.63
C CYS A 471 -9.83 22.00 7.28
N LEU A 472 -10.91 22.03 6.48
CA LEU A 472 -12.27 21.73 6.94
C LEU A 472 -12.36 20.30 7.51
N ARG A 473 -11.73 19.34 6.84
CA ARG A 473 -11.71 17.95 7.30
C ARG A 473 -11.00 17.80 8.63
N LEU A 474 -9.88 18.50 8.87
CA LEU A 474 -9.06 18.41 10.08
C LEU A 474 -9.47 19.39 11.19
N GLY A 475 -10.33 20.37 10.89
CA GLY A 475 -10.74 21.40 11.84
C GLY A 475 -9.62 22.40 12.18
N VAL A 476 -8.74 22.68 11.21
CA VAL A 476 -7.64 23.63 11.37
C VAL A 476 -7.98 24.96 10.67
N PRO A 477 -7.29 26.07 11.02
CA PRO A 477 -7.54 27.37 10.40
C PRO A 477 -7.47 27.33 8.87
N VAL A 478 -8.49 27.90 8.22
CA VAL A 478 -8.64 27.97 6.76
C VAL A 478 -8.22 29.34 6.24
N CYS A 479 -8.61 30.41 6.94
CA CYS A 479 -8.40 31.80 6.53
C CYS A 479 -8.09 32.68 7.74
N ALA A 480 -7.62 33.91 7.50
CA ALA A 480 -7.59 34.94 8.54
C ALA A 480 -9.02 35.42 8.86
N PRO A 481 -9.31 35.83 10.11
CA PRO A 481 -10.59 36.45 10.44
C PRO A 481 -10.84 37.71 9.60
N HIS A 482 -12.05 37.87 9.07
CA HIS A 482 -12.42 38.99 8.19
C HIS A 482 -13.92 39.26 8.22
N LYS A 483 -14.35 40.38 7.61
CA LYS A 483 -15.76 40.71 7.41
C LYS A 483 -16.27 40.14 6.09
N CYS A 484 -17.35 39.38 6.15
CA CYS A 484 -18.04 38.88 4.96
C CYS A 484 -18.79 40.01 4.23
N PRO A 485 -18.96 39.97 2.89
CA PRO A 485 -19.87 40.85 2.16
C PRO A 485 -21.33 40.85 2.66
N CYS A 486 -21.75 39.87 3.48
CA CYS A 486 -23.05 39.91 4.15
C CYS A 486 -23.08 40.74 5.44
N GLY A 487 -21.92 41.22 5.91
CA GLY A 487 -21.74 42.00 7.14
C GLY A 487 -21.34 41.17 8.36
N SER A 488 -21.44 39.84 8.30
CA SER A 488 -21.08 38.94 9.41
C SER A 488 -19.56 38.76 9.53
N ASP A 489 -19.11 38.50 10.76
CA ASP A 489 -17.73 38.09 11.04
C ASP A 489 -17.47 36.66 10.59
N VAL A 490 -16.33 36.45 9.93
CA VAL A 490 -15.80 35.14 9.58
C VAL A 490 -14.62 34.87 10.48
N ASP A 491 -14.68 33.78 11.23
CA ASP A 491 -13.58 33.34 12.08
C ASP A 491 -12.48 32.65 11.26
N LYS A 492 -11.42 32.22 11.94
CA LYS A 492 -10.29 31.52 11.31
C LYS A 492 -10.65 30.17 10.68
N LEU A 493 -11.77 29.55 11.08
CA LEU A 493 -12.22 28.26 10.56
C LEU A 493 -13.08 28.42 9.30
N GLY A 494 -13.58 29.63 9.01
CA GLY A 494 -14.28 29.95 7.76
C GLY A 494 -15.67 29.33 7.65
N HIS A 495 -16.20 28.70 8.70
CA HIS A 495 -17.46 27.95 8.64
C HIS A 495 -18.65 28.80 8.22
N HIS A 496 -18.65 30.11 8.53
CA HIS A 496 -19.69 31.04 8.11
C HIS A 496 -20.02 30.92 6.61
N GLY A 497 -18.99 30.82 5.76
CA GLY A 497 -19.17 30.75 4.30
C GLY A 497 -20.05 29.59 3.84
N LEU A 498 -20.03 28.46 4.55
CA LEU A 498 -20.79 27.25 4.22
C LEU A 498 -22.32 27.45 4.31
N SER A 499 -22.75 28.38 5.17
CA SER A 499 -24.16 28.73 5.42
C SER A 499 -24.59 30.09 4.88
N CYS A 500 -23.64 30.94 4.47
CA CYS A 500 -23.91 32.31 4.07
C CYS A 500 -24.80 32.39 2.83
N GLN A 501 -25.85 33.21 2.88
CA GLN A 501 -26.78 33.38 1.76
C GLN A 501 -26.18 34.16 0.59
N LYS A 502 -25.15 34.97 0.85
CA LYS A 502 -24.44 35.76 -0.17
C LYS A 502 -23.18 35.07 -0.70
N SER A 503 -22.84 33.86 -0.23
CA SER A 503 -21.65 33.15 -0.72
C SER A 503 -21.89 32.50 -2.09
N ALA A 504 -20.93 32.63 -2.99
CA ALA A 504 -21.03 32.13 -4.36
C ALA A 504 -21.07 30.59 -4.46
N GLY A 505 -20.52 29.88 -3.48
CA GLY A 505 -20.35 28.42 -3.54
C GLY A 505 -21.61 27.58 -3.34
N ARG A 506 -22.68 28.14 -2.76
CA ARG A 506 -23.92 27.38 -2.51
C ARG A 506 -24.62 26.97 -3.81
N PHE A 507 -24.78 27.92 -4.74
CA PHE A 507 -25.46 27.66 -6.01
C PHE A 507 -24.64 26.75 -6.91
N SER A 508 -23.32 26.97 -6.99
CA SER A 508 -22.44 26.12 -7.80
C SER A 508 -22.41 24.67 -7.31
N ARG A 509 -22.40 24.45 -5.99
CA ARG A 509 -22.49 23.11 -5.39
C ARG A 509 -23.80 22.41 -5.75
N HIS A 510 -24.92 23.10 -5.61
CA HIS A 510 -26.26 22.58 -5.95
C HIS A 510 -26.36 22.20 -7.42
N ALA A 511 -25.94 23.09 -8.31
CA ALA A 511 -25.94 22.85 -9.75
C ALA A 511 -25.03 21.67 -10.14
N ALA A 512 -23.83 21.57 -9.55
CA ALA A 512 -22.90 20.48 -9.82
C ALA A 512 -23.45 19.12 -9.37
N LEU A 513 -24.10 19.04 -8.20
CA LEU A 513 -24.74 17.81 -7.74
C LEU A 513 -25.82 17.33 -8.72
N ASN A 514 -26.70 18.24 -9.13
CA ASN A 514 -27.78 17.94 -10.08
C ASN A 514 -27.26 17.51 -11.45
N ASP A 515 -26.23 18.17 -11.97
CA ASP A 515 -25.61 17.76 -13.24
C ASP A 515 -24.91 16.41 -13.14
N ILE A 516 -24.26 16.08 -12.00
CA ILE A 516 -23.67 14.75 -11.78
C ILE A 516 -24.75 13.67 -11.77
N ILE A 517 -25.87 13.88 -11.07
CA ILE A 517 -26.99 12.93 -11.03
C ILE A 517 -27.54 12.73 -12.45
N ARG A 518 -27.86 13.82 -13.16
CA ARG A 518 -28.36 13.79 -14.55
C ARG A 518 -27.42 13.05 -15.50
N ARG A 519 -26.12 13.36 -15.47
CA ARG A 519 -25.13 12.66 -16.31
C ARG A 519 -25.04 11.18 -15.98
N SER A 520 -25.15 10.83 -14.70
CA SER A 520 -25.10 9.42 -14.27
C SER A 520 -26.34 8.65 -14.73
N LEU A 521 -27.52 9.29 -14.69
CA LEU A 521 -28.76 8.74 -15.27
C LEU A 521 -28.63 8.55 -16.78
N ALA A 522 -28.07 9.53 -17.50
CA ALA A 522 -27.81 9.42 -18.93
C ALA A 522 -26.87 8.25 -19.27
N THR A 523 -25.79 8.04 -18.50
CA THR A 523 -24.89 6.89 -18.67
C THR A 523 -25.59 5.56 -18.47
N VAL A 524 -26.61 5.49 -17.61
CA VAL A 524 -27.43 4.28 -17.42
C VAL A 524 -28.64 4.20 -18.36
N ASN A 525 -28.59 4.94 -19.48
CA ASN A 525 -29.65 5.01 -20.50
C ASN A 525 -31.00 5.50 -19.96
N VAL A 526 -30.99 6.33 -18.92
CA VAL A 526 -32.18 7.00 -18.37
C VAL A 526 -32.07 8.49 -18.70
N PRO A 527 -32.64 8.95 -19.83
CA PRO A 527 -32.65 10.36 -20.16
C PRO A 527 -33.41 11.15 -19.09
N SER A 528 -32.91 12.34 -18.75
CA SER A 528 -33.44 13.16 -17.67
C SER A 528 -33.31 14.66 -17.96
N LEU A 529 -34.25 15.43 -17.43
CA LEU A 529 -34.30 16.89 -17.51
C LEU A 529 -33.99 17.52 -16.15
N LEU A 530 -33.36 18.69 -16.16
CA LEU A 530 -33.23 19.53 -14.97
C LEU A 530 -34.35 20.56 -14.93
N GLU A 531 -34.73 20.91 -13.71
CA GLU A 531 -35.77 21.90 -13.39
C GLU A 531 -37.07 21.76 -14.19
N PRO A 532 -37.68 20.55 -14.22
CA PRO A 532 -38.89 20.28 -15.00
C PRO A 532 -40.06 21.21 -14.61
N SER A 533 -40.79 21.69 -15.61
CA SER A 533 -42.00 22.50 -15.44
C SER A 533 -43.26 21.63 -15.48
N GLY A 534 -44.31 22.06 -14.77
CA GLY A 534 -45.65 21.46 -14.87
C GLY A 534 -45.89 20.14 -14.12
N ILE A 535 -44.98 19.70 -13.25
CA ILE A 535 -45.14 18.47 -12.44
C ILE A 535 -46.28 18.59 -11.42
N ALA A 536 -46.51 19.79 -10.88
CA ALA A 536 -47.67 20.09 -10.05
C ALA A 536 -48.35 21.35 -10.62
N ARG A 537 -49.62 21.24 -11.00
CA ARG A 537 -50.33 22.27 -11.77
C ARG A 537 -50.70 23.51 -10.91
N ASP A 538 -50.78 23.36 -9.59
CA ASP A 538 -51.47 24.35 -8.74
C ASP A 538 -50.66 24.85 -7.51
N ASP A 539 -49.42 24.40 -7.28
CA ASP A 539 -48.67 24.71 -6.04
C ASP A 539 -47.26 25.33 -6.25
N GLY A 540 -46.87 25.61 -7.50
CA GLY A 540 -45.58 26.24 -7.82
C GLY A 540 -44.35 25.39 -7.47
N LYS A 541 -44.52 24.10 -7.15
CA LYS A 541 -43.41 23.22 -6.81
C LYS A 541 -42.59 22.86 -8.05
N ARG A 542 -41.28 23.09 -7.95
CA ARG A 542 -40.31 22.76 -9.00
C ARG A 542 -39.16 21.92 -8.39
N PRO A 543 -39.15 20.59 -8.61
CA PRO A 543 -38.02 19.76 -8.22
C PRO A 543 -36.82 20.04 -9.14
N ASP A 544 -35.64 19.54 -8.76
CA ASP A 544 -34.41 19.84 -9.49
C ASP A 544 -34.23 18.98 -10.75
N GLY A 545 -34.84 17.81 -10.82
CA GLY A 545 -34.80 16.99 -12.01
C GLY A 545 -35.81 15.86 -12.06
N MET A 546 -36.01 15.34 -13.27
CA MET A 546 -36.95 14.25 -13.55
C MET A 546 -36.42 13.34 -14.67
N SER A 547 -36.64 12.03 -14.55
CA SER A 547 -36.38 11.08 -15.65
C SER A 547 -37.50 11.15 -16.70
N LEU A 548 -37.14 11.01 -17.97
CA LEU A 548 -38.10 11.00 -19.09
C LEU A 548 -38.74 9.63 -19.31
N ILE A 549 -38.15 8.58 -18.73
CA ILE A 549 -38.67 7.21 -18.78
C ILE A 549 -38.90 6.69 -17.36
N PRO A 550 -39.76 5.66 -17.19
CA PRO A 550 -39.97 5.02 -15.90
C PRO A 550 -38.66 4.56 -15.26
N TRP A 551 -38.44 4.97 -14.01
CA TRP A 551 -37.28 4.56 -13.21
C TRP A 551 -37.54 3.25 -12.50
N LYS A 552 -38.71 3.14 -11.84
CA LYS A 552 -39.07 2.00 -10.99
C LYS A 552 -40.58 1.80 -10.92
N MET A 553 -41.02 0.56 -11.14
CA MET A 553 -42.44 0.17 -11.06
C MET A 553 -43.37 1.06 -11.92
N GLY A 554 -42.94 1.37 -13.15
CA GLY A 554 -43.71 2.24 -14.06
C GLY A 554 -43.70 3.73 -13.72
N ARG A 555 -43.16 4.14 -12.57
CA ARG A 555 -43.08 5.55 -12.15
C ARG A 555 -41.77 6.19 -12.57
N VAL A 556 -41.82 7.45 -12.96
CA VAL A 556 -40.63 8.26 -13.30
C VAL A 556 -39.94 8.75 -12.02
N LEU A 557 -38.62 8.84 -12.04
CA LEU A 557 -37.83 9.38 -10.94
C LEU A 557 -37.94 10.89 -10.94
N VAL A 558 -38.24 11.47 -9.78
CA VAL A 558 -38.15 12.91 -9.53
C VAL A 558 -37.19 13.11 -8.36
N TRP A 559 -36.19 13.97 -8.51
CA TRP A 559 -35.26 14.25 -7.42
C TRP A 559 -35.14 15.74 -7.13
N ASP A 560 -34.79 16.03 -5.89
CA ASP A 560 -34.54 17.40 -5.41
C ASP A 560 -33.33 17.32 -4.47
N ALA A 561 -32.22 17.93 -4.89
CA ALA A 561 -30.95 17.91 -4.21
C ALA A 561 -30.89 19.00 -3.14
N THR A 562 -30.19 18.72 -2.04
CA THR A 562 -29.93 19.74 -1.02
C THR A 562 -28.61 19.45 -0.34
N CYS A 563 -27.86 20.51 -0.04
CA CYS A 563 -26.63 20.43 0.72
C CYS A 563 -26.74 21.26 1.99
N SER A 564 -26.92 20.59 3.13
CA SER A 564 -27.03 21.22 4.45
C SER A 564 -25.66 21.47 5.06
N ASP A 565 -25.48 22.58 5.77
CA ASP A 565 -24.24 22.81 6.50
C ASP A 565 -24.19 21.96 7.78
N THR A 566 -23.23 21.03 7.86
CA THR A 566 -23.05 20.16 9.04
C THR A 566 -22.89 20.96 10.34
N LEU A 567 -22.27 22.15 10.27
CA LEU A 567 -21.84 22.93 11.43
C LEU A 567 -22.73 24.15 11.72
N ALA A 568 -23.83 24.33 10.98
CA ALA A 568 -24.76 25.42 11.25
C ALA A 568 -25.37 25.28 12.65
N LEU A 569 -25.51 26.41 13.36
CA LEU A 569 -26.04 26.45 14.74
C LEU A 569 -27.40 25.74 14.88
N SER A 570 -28.28 25.86 13.87
CA SER A 570 -29.58 25.20 13.83
C SER A 570 -29.51 23.67 13.72
N HIS A 571 -28.37 23.11 13.31
CA HIS A 571 -28.18 21.68 13.09
C HIS A 571 -27.30 21.02 14.16
N LEU A 572 -26.49 21.80 14.89
CA LEU A 572 -25.51 21.29 15.86
C LEU A 572 -26.12 20.36 16.91
N HIS A 573 -27.35 20.60 17.36
CA HIS A 573 -28.02 19.71 18.31
C HIS A 573 -28.15 18.27 17.77
N GLY A 574 -28.43 18.11 16.47
CA GLY A 574 -28.50 16.80 15.83
C GLY A 574 -27.13 16.26 15.42
N THR A 575 -26.31 17.09 14.75
CA THR A 575 -25.04 16.64 14.15
C THR A 575 -23.97 16.32 15.20
N ASN A 576 -24.05 16.89 16.39
CA ASN A 576 -23.18 16.55 17.53
C ASN A 576 -23.44 15.14 18.11
N ASN A 577 -24.65 14.61 17.88
CA ASN A 577 -25.06 13.29 18.35
C ASN A 577 -24.91 12.22 17.27
N ARG A 578 -25.17 12.56 16.01
CA ARG A 578 -25.19 11.60 14.91
C ARG A 578 -24.78 12.27 13.59
N ALA A 579 -23.81 11.68 12.89
CA ALA A 579 -23.45 12.08 11.54
C ALA A 579 -24.64 11.98 10.58
N GLY A 580 -24.80 12.95 9.67
CA GLY A 580 -25.91 12.95 8.71
C GLY A 580 -27.24 13.45 9.26
N ALA A 581 -27.29 13.95 10.50
CA ALA A 581 -28.54 14.46 11.08
C ALA A 581 -29.10 15.67 10.30
N ALA A 582 -28.25 16.53 9.74
CA ALA A 582 -28.70 17.72 9.01
C ALA A 582 -29.23 17.36 7.63
N CYS A 583 -28.58 16.43 6.92
CA CYS A 583 -29.10 15.97 5.63
C CYS A 583 -30.37 15.12 5.79
N GLU A 584 -30.49 14.29 6.83
CA GLU A 584 -31.73 13.54 7.10
C GLU A 584 -32.91 14.49 7.42
N ALA A 585 -32.68 15.54 8.20
CA ALA A 585 -33.71 16.55 8.47
C ALA A 585 -34.14 17.29 7.18
N ALA A 586 -33.18 17.62 6.32
CA ALA A 586 -33.46 18.25 5.03
C ALA A 586 -34.22 17.30 4.08
N GLU A 587 -33.89 16.01 4.06
CA GLU A 587 -34.64 15.00 3.31
C GLU A 587 -36.10 14.91 3.81
N LYS A 588 -36.33 14.89 5.13
CA LYS A 588 -37.69 14.88 5.70
C LYS A 588 -38.48 16.12 5.31
N ALA A 589 -37.87 17.30 5.38
CA ALA A 589 -38.51 18.56 4.98
C ALA A 589 -38.90 18.55 3.49
N LYS A 590 -38.02 18.05 2.62
CA LYS A 590 -38.30 17.91 1.18
C LYS A 590 -39.38 16.85 0.91
N ALA A 591 -39.31 15.68 1.56
CA ALA A 591 -40.34 14.66 1.46
C ALA A 591 -41.71 15.19 1.89
N PHE A 592 -41.77 16.01 2.95
CA PHE A 592 -43.00 16.68 3.37
C PHE A 592 -43.49 17.69 2.32
N LYS A 593 -42.60 18.55 1.79
CA LYS A 593 -42.91 19.52 0.73
C LYS A 593 -43.54 18.84 -0.50
N TYR A 594 -43.03 17.67 -0.88
CA TYR A 594 -43.45 16.94 -2.09
C TYR A 594 -44.32 15.71 -1.80
N ARG A 595 -44.96 15.62 -0.62
CA ARG A 595 -45.75 14.44 -0.21
C ARG A 595 -46.84 14.03 -1.21
N GLY A 596 -47.39 14.99 -1.96
CA GLY A 596 -48.40 14.75 -2.98
C GLY A 596 -47.90 14.07 -4.26
N LEU A 597 -46.59 14.02 -4.51
CA LEU A 597 -46.04 13.42 -5.74
C LEU A 597 -45.89 11.89 -5.66
N GLY A 598 -45.92 11.30 -4.46
CA GLY A 598 -45.55 9.89 -4.26
C GLY A 598 -46.48 8.85 -4.90
N SER A 599 -47.71 9.23 -5.28
CA SER A 599 -48.66 8.37 -5.98
C SER A 599 -48.29 8.17 -7.45
N GLU A 600 -47.81 9.21 -8.12
CA GLU A 600 -47.53 9.22 -9.57
C GLU A 600 -46.02 9.10 -9.87
N TYR A 601 -45.18 9.59 -8.95
CA TYR A 601 -43.74 9.72 -9.13
C TYR A 601 -42.96 8.94 -8.06
N ASP A 602 -41.76 8.48 -8.43
CA ASP A 602 -40.78 8.01 -7.45
C ASP A 602 -39.95 9.22 -6.98
N PHE A 603 -40.46 9.95 -5.99
CA PHE A 603 -39.80 11.14 -5.47
C PHE A 603 -38.66 10.78 -4.51
N VAL A 604 -37.46 11.31 -4.77
CA VAL A 604 -36.26 11.11 -3.95
C VAL A 604 -35.63 12.44 -3.56
N PRO A 605 -35.70 12.85 -2.28
CA PRO A 605 -34.88 13.95 -1.80
C PRO A 605 -33.42 13.49 -1.71
N PHE A 606 -32.52 14.18 -2.40
CA PHE A 606 -31.09 13.87 -2.41
C PHE A 606 -30.35 14.79 -1.44
N GLY A 607 -30.38 14.46 -0.14
CA GLY A 607 -29.74 15.25 0.91
C GLY A 607 -28.29 14.86 1.15
N VAL A 608 -27.39 15.84 1.13
CA VAL A 608 -25.98 15.68 1.55
C VAL A 608 -25.59 16.79 2.52
N GLU A 609 -24.50 16.61 3.27
CA GLU A 609 -23.95 17.68 4.11
C GLU A 609 -22.62 18.22 3.57
N THR A 610 -22.26 19.44 3.99
CA THR A 610 -21.01 20.12 3.61
C THR A 610 -19.76 19.31 3.98
N LEU A 611 -19.76 18.58 5.10
CA LEU A 611 -18.61 17.75 5.49
C LEU A 611 -18.65 16.31 4.97
N GLY A 612 -19.64 15.97 4.14
CA GLY A 612 -19.66 14.72 3.38
C GLY A 612 -20.72 13.66 3.72
N PRO A 613 -21.37 13.61 4.91
CA PRO A 613 -22.46 12.66 5.17
C PRO A 613 -23.61 12.77 4.17
N TRP A 614 -24.18 11.64 3.78
CA TRP A 614 -25.35 11.59 2.88
C TRP A 614 -26.57 11.06 3.63
N GLY A 615 -27.74 11.58 3.27
CA GLY A 615 -29.00 11.15 3.86
C GLY A 615 -29.41 9.76 3.37
N PRO A 616 -30.32 9.07 4.08
CA PRO A 616 -30.75 7.71 3.71
C PRO A 616 -31.33 7.61 2.29
N SER A 617 -32.05 8.64 1.83
CA SER A 617 -32.64 8.66 0.50
C SER A 617 -31.60 8.90 -0.60
N ALA A 618 -30.64 9.80 -0.34
CA ALA A 618 -29.49 9.99 -1.22
C ALA A 618 -28.66 8.71 -1.38
N ILE A 619 -28.36 8.00 -0.29
CA ILE A 619 -27.63 6.72 -0.32
C ILE A 619 -28.39 5.66 -1.10
N ARG A 620 -29.72 5.57 -0.92
CA ARG A 620 -30.57 4.63 -1.66
C ARG A 620 -30.50 4.87 -3.17
N LEU A 621 -30.70 6.12 -3.61
CA LEU A 621 -30.61 6.47 -5.03
C LEU A 621 -29.20 6.23 -5.58
N PHE A 622 -28.17 6.65 -4.84
CA PHE A 622 -26.78 6.39 -5.21
C PHE A 622 -26.50 4.91 -5.44
N LYS A 623 -26.93 4.02 -4.52
CA LYS A 623 -26.71 2.58 -4.65
C LYS A 623 -27.42 2.00 -5.88
N GLU A 624 -28.62 2.48 -6.19
CA GLU A 624 -29.36 2.02 -7.36
C GLU A 624 -28.70 2.47 -8.67
N ILE A 625 -28.29 3.75 -8.76
CA ILE A 625 -27.53 4.26 -9.93
C ILE A 625 -26.19 3.53 -10.04
N ALA A 626 -25.45 3.36 -8.94
CA ALA A 626 -24.16 2.68 -8.91
C ALA A 626 -24.27 1.23 -9.40
N LYS A 627 -25.32 0.50 -8.99
CA LYS A 627 -25.58 -0.85 -9.49
C LYS A 627 -25.79 -0.85 -11.01
N ARG A 628 -26.70 0.00 -11.51
CA ARG A 628 -26.98 0.10 -12.95
C ARG A 628 -25.74 0.52 -13.76
N LEU A 629 -24.88 1.39 -13.21
CA LEU A 629 -23.60 1.75 -13.82
C LEU A 629 -22.67 0.56 -13.96
N VAL A 630 -22.54 -0.28 -12.92
CA VAL A 630 -21.73 -1.51 -12.98
C VAL A 630 -22.30 -2.47 -14.03
N ASP A 631 -23.62 -2.65 -14.06
CA ASP A 631 -24.30 -3.55 -15.00
C ASP A 631 -24.10 -3.11 -16.47
N ILE A 632 -24.11 -1.80 -16.75
CA ILE A 632 -23.97 -1.26 -18.11
C ILE A 632 -22.51 -1.15 -18.56
N THR A 633 -21.61 -0.74 -17.66
CA THR A 633 -20.20 -0.48 -18.04
C THR A 633 -19.29 -1.70 -17.87
N GLY A 634 -19.68 -2.70 -17.07
CA GLY A 634 -18.84 -3.80 -16.66
C GLY A 634 -17.72 -3.44 -15.67
N ASP A 635 -17.51 -2.15 -15.36
CA ASP A 635 -16.50 -1.71 -14.38
C ASP A 635 -17.06 -1.78 -12.95
N ARG A 636 -16.53 -2.71 -12.15
CA ARG A 636 -16.88 -2.89 -10.73
C ARG A 636 -16.64 -1.64 -9.87
N ARG A 637 -15.84 -0.67 -10.34
CA ARG A 637 -15.54 0.60 -9.65
C ARG A 637 -16.42 1.76 -10.11
N ALA A 638 -17.34 1.57 -11.07
CA ALA A 638 -18.16 2.67 -11.60
C ALA A 638 -18.92 3.44 -10.50
N GLY A 639 -19.48 2.72 -9.51
CA GLY A 639 -20.11 3.35 -8.34
C GLY A 639 -19.16 4.17 -7.48
N SER A 640 -17.90 3.74 -7.33
CA SER A 640 -16.89 4.50 -6.59
C SER A 640 -16.54 5.80 -7.31
N TYR A 641 -16.42 5.79 -8.64
CA TYR A 641 -16.17 7.03 -9.41
C TYR A 641 -17.34 8.01 -9.31
N LEU A 642 -18.59 7.52 -9.28
CA LEU A 642 -19.76 8.37 -9.02
C LEU A 642 -19.64 9.03 -7.63
N GLY A 643 -19.31 8.26 -6.60
CA GLY A 643 -19.15 8.79 -5.25
C GLY A 643 -18.01 9.82 -5.15
N GLN A 644 -16.90 9.57 -5.84
CA GLN A 644 -15.78 10.52 -5.98
C GLN A 644 -16.25 11.83 -6.60
N ARG A 645 -17.00 11.80 -7.71
CA ARG A 645 -17.50 13.01 -8.37
C ARG A 645 -18.41 13.84 -7.48
N ILE A 646 -19.36 13.18 -6.78
CA ILE A 646 -20.26 13.85 -5.83
C ILE A 646 -19.46 14.50 -4.71
N SER A 647 -18.55 13.75 -4.09
CA SER A 647 -17.74 14.23 -2.97
C SER A 647 -16.81 15.39 -3.38
N LEU A 648 -16.20 15.32 -4.57
CA LEU A 648 -15.39 16.41 -5.13
C LEU A 648 -16.21 17.67 -5.44
N ALA A 649 -17.44 17.52 -5.94
CA ALA A 649 -18.34 18.66 -6.15
C ALA A 649 -18.70 19.36 -4.83
N ILE A 650 -18.90 18.59 -3.75
CA ILE A 650 -19.10 19.15 -2.40
C ILE A 650 -17.85 19.94 -1.97
N GLN A 651 -16.65 19.37 -2.10
CA GLN A 651 -15.41 20.05 -1.69
C GLN A 651 -15.14 21.33 -2.48
N ARG A 652 -15.35 21.32 -3.80
CA ARG A 652 -15.25 22.53 -4.64
C ARG A 652 -16.26 23.59 -4.23
N GLY A 653 -17.50 23.17 -3.98
CA GLY A 653 -18.55 24.05 -3.47
C GLY A 653 -18.22 24.68 -2.13
N ASN A 654 -17.63 23.91 -1.20
CA ASN A 654 -17.17 24.41 0.09
C ASN A 654 -16.05 25.44 -0.07
N ALA A 655 -15.05 25.16 -0.89
CA ALA A 655 -13.97 26.10 -1.18
C ALA A 655 -14.52 27.40 -1.77
N ALA A 656 -15.38 27.32 -2.80
CA ALA A 656 -16.04 28.48 -3.39
C ALA A 656 -16.92 29.25 -2.38
N SER A 657 -17.52 28.56 -1.41
CA SER A 657 -18.33 29.18 -0.37
C SER A 657 -17.49 30.01 0.59
N ILE A 658 -16.30 29.52 0.94
CA ILE A 658 -15.33 30.23 1.79
C ILE A 658 -14.67 31.37 1.01
N PHE A 659 -14.29 31.17 -0.25
CA PHE A 659 -13.80 32.27 -1.09
C PHE A 659 -14.82 33.39 -1.25
N GLY A 660 -16.10 33.05 -1.37
CA GLY A 660 -17.19 34.01 -1.49
C GLY A 660 -17.39 34.89 -0.25
N THR A 661 -16.74 34.60 0.88
CA THR A 661 -16.79 35.47 2.06
C THR A 661 -15.73 36.57 2.05
N LEU A 662 -14.78 36.54 1.12
CA LEU A 662 -13.73 37.54 1.07
C LEU A 662 -14.23 38.83 0.39
N PRO A 663 -13.68 40.00 0.76
CA PRO A 663 -13.93 41.24 0.02
C PRO A 663 -13.55 41.09 -1.46
N LYS A 664 -14.28 41.80 -2.33
CA LYS A 664 -13.96 41.82 -3.77
C LYS A 664 -12.56 42.40 -3.97
N GLY A 665 -11.72 41.69 -4.74
CA GLY A 665 -10.38 42.15 -5.09
C GLY A 665 -9.28 41.81 -4.07
N THR A 666 -9.55 40.98 -3.06
CA THR A 666 -8.50 40.42 -2.20
C THR A 666 -7.72 39.33 -2.97
N PRO A 667 -6.44 39.57 -3.35
CA PRO A 667 -5.60 38.50 -3.88
C PRO A 667 -5.29 37.49 -2.78
N PHE A 668 -5.12 36.22 -3.17
CA PHE A 668 -4.73 35.13 -2.27
C PHE A 668 -3.22 34.94 -2.27
#